data_AF-A0A6A5H3X4-F1
#
_entry.id   AF-A0A6A5H3X4-F1
#
_cell.length_a   1.000
_cell.length_b   1.000
_cell.length_c   1.000
_cell.angle_alpha   90.00
_cell.angle_beta   90.00
_cell.angle_gamma   90.00
#
_symmetry.space_group_name_H-M   'P 1'
#
loop_
_entity.id
_entity.type
_entity.pdbx_description
1 polymer ?
#
loop_
_entity_poly.entity_id
_entity_poly.type
_entity_poly.pdbx_seq_one_letter_code
_entity_poly.pdbx_strand_id
1 'polypeptide(L)'
;MRHPIVSSLILVIWTSTWQNVNGEEDSPLKLIHNELSILSRVTNAIALEAASLKKSVKIRDVITEILEVNSGNFSDIVELNPDSLTKTLDGIQRIRQKIQESLAQTNEKMTKQELFDMASLNDLLVFTNDNYEDENRVHSDEIMKNARGNTSIILICDIKLVESMSRFGEFLNGVSKGNTIDLGIISTIQNSRSDIQKCLKRITGYSDAIAQTKLELSLIGSMSDVIDVIKDMKEKDIINKLPSDLRIFQSMFSLILNAVKSYEKNSSGNLLNSTINLLKNVLNREESHHHHHHYYLTAGFPEIEDMSSVMNDLKSDWFREKISKGKSIEELENALAPFAHFAGKIKNVHQSWSLFQKSFTKADEFLTTISRGMDVIEKYDFSRDEETYFRDFQSGITSCLSFFKYDYDEGLEESFRNDYELLAAYVESVDSLEEWSQRMNDMLSPAFDLFLNKFSQIRKEGKKNARDIKEEIKDLINFESSEKVFSMFDNLKNLQKTHMEHDESTRNLRVTISEVAKSTGFFETSKCLREKKFDTEQLTMKISLVNSILDVTLDIFDELKTILNLFSKMRTELFDAEDFVKETSSRNQRDVSQKSKNSILKLENSEKLSDHLGNGMRILSEMIETLEKKNDILKSANYGQKVDNIISKSPIQHVKSFWNSDNRNAKIKKLVEDLESLESSASEYRKGDLMTTRKIFDKAVEVDGLPDVYPYIYDILLKKKNTEYDDVLENSKKLMDLDLDFSNHKGELSAASLSLEKIKEYFDDIFELNPIKEDPAPVTQESTSIFLVIILCLAIFLTLIICAVVAYGFTPSGKRTYKKLYLYYFGKPVDYEKRWRYSLFLDRTDGKNVLIDAVREINSINLNNAVKKGAYINVCNKFGNTSLHVATRRGYPELVEILIKNGADRAFLNAQNKTPEQMIPENYSKTEEEKTERYMKIELIYEKYRKRKFKQRVPEQFPVSSFHIYIEERTDDTITNEFTTKFQAITSDEVMPTTTHCIVKTSTSEILETDDINILSWIFNGIIIVKDTWMTECLKNKKLIEKDCDYLVEKIRYKEVVYDTVIQWSNAMAKGTIPYLYGVHVVFVMKESPILAAMIINQGGTVLDSFPEKDSFNKGSHPYLHNHLGPIFILHDGKTDLTPFRKDPDRMFTLFTEQEFLVFMLKREIDINTCPKPIPVLVEGDD
;
A
#
# COMPACT_ATOMS: atom_id res chain seq x y z
N MET A 1 52.15 49.28 7.03
CA MET A 1 51.62 50.20 6.01
C MET A 1 50.18 50.51 6.36
N ARG A 2 49.89 51.81 6.51
CA ARG A 2 48.60 52.52 6.64
C ARG A 2 47.46 51.89 7.46
N HIS A 3 47.62 52.10 8.76
CA HIS A 3 46.74 52.84 9.69
C HIS A 3 45.31 52.38 10.06
N PRO A 4 44.89 52.68 11.31
CA PRO A 4 43.91 51.93 12.10
C PRO A 4 42.87 52.87 12.78
N ILE A 5 42.25 52.40 13.88
CA ILE A 5 41.81 53.16 15.07
C ILE A 5 40.39 53.77 15.11
N VAL A 6 39.55 53.17 16.00
CA VAL A 6 38.72 53.76 17.10
C VAL A 6 37.47 54.57 16.67
N SER A 7 36.25 54.45 17.23
CA SER A 7 35.77 54.18 18.60
C SER A 7 34.30 53.67 18.63
N SER A 8 34.04 52.67 19.46
CA SER A 8 33.11 52.67 20.61
C SER A 8 31.66 53.19 20.53
N LEU A 9 30.77 52.25 20.91
CA LEU A 9 29.71 52.32 21.94
C LEU A 9 28.29 52.86 21.63
N ILE A 10 27.31 52.03 22.05
CA ILE A 10 25.90 52.28 22.49
C ILE A 10 24.84 52.15 21.38
N LEU A 11 24.14 51.00 21.29
CA LEU A 11 22.89 50.61 21.99
C LEU A 11 21.61 51.17 21.34
N VAL A 12 20.72 50.25 20.94
CA VAL A 12 19.24 50.31 21.04
C VAL A 12 18.43 50.99 19.91
N ILE A 13 17.57 50.14 19.33
CA ILE A 13 16.40 50.35 18.45
C ILE A 13 16.74 50.68 17.00
N TRP A 14 16.31 49.80 16.09
CA TRP A 14 15.60 50.09 14.83
C TRP A 14 15.43 48.76 14.07
N THR A 15 14.43 47.97 14.47
CA THR A 15 13.78 47.02 13.57
C THR A 15 12.72 47.76 12.77
N SER A 16 12.49 47.29 11.54
CA SER A 16 11.46 47.68 10.55
C SER A 16 11.65 49.04 9.85
N THR A 17 12.42 49.03 8.76
CA THR A 17 12.03 49.58 7.44
C THR A 17 13.17 49.28 6.47
N TRP A 18 13.09 48.16 5.74
CA TRP A 18 13.74 48.04 4.44
C TRP A 18 12.64 47.95 3.41
N GLN A 19 12.28 49.13 2.90
CA GLN A 19 11.59 49.29 1.63
C GLN A 19 12.47 48.70 0.54
N ASN A 20 11.91 47.79 -0.26
CA ASN A 20 12.38 47.57 -1.61
C ASN A 20 12.17 48.87 -2.38
N VAL A 21 13.27 49.52 -2.72
CA VAL A 21 13.32 50.59 -3.71
C VAL A 21 13.56 49.90 -5.06
N ASN A 22 12.47 49.55 -5.74
CA ASN A 22 12.33 49.51 -7.19
C ASN A 22 10.82 49.61 -7.45
N GLY A 23 10.37 50.83 -7.75
CA GLY A 23 8.96 51.14 -7.95
C GLY A 23 8.46 50.63 -9.30
N GLU A 24 7.99 49.38 -9.34
CA GLU A 24 6.84 49.04 -10.17
C GLU A 24 5.60 49.33 -9.33
N GLU A 25 4.69 50.17 -9.84
CA GLU A 25 3.37 50.35 -9.24
C GLU A 25 2.68 48.98 -9.22
N ASP A 26 2.25 48.52 -8.04
CA ASP A 26 1.51 47.25 -7.90
C ASP A 26 0.34 47.22 -8.89
N SER A 27 0.14 46.08 -9.56
CA SER A 27 -0.91 45.96 -10.55
C SER A 27 -2.30 46.19 -9.92
N PRO A 28 -3.25 46.83 -10.61
CA PRO A 28 -4.64 46.96 -10.18
C PRO A 28 -5.27 45.68 -9.61
N LEU A 29 -5.01 44.51 -10.21
CA LEU A 29 -5.49 43.22 -9.70
C LEU A 29 -4.85 42.87 -8.36
N LYS A 30 -3.53 43.02 -8.24
CA LYS A 30 -2.78 42.81 -6.99
C LYS A 30 -3.23 43.75 -5.87
N LEU A 31 -3.56 44.99 -6.21
CA LEU A 31 -4.13 45.95 -5.26
C LEU A 31 -5.52 45.53 -4.76
N ILE A 32 -6.43 45.11 -5.65
CA ILE A 32 -7.73 44.55 -5.24
C ILE A 32 -7.53 43.31 -4.36
N HIS A 33 -6.61 42.43 -4.74
CA HIS A 33 -6.30 41.24 -3.96
C HIS A 33 -5.85 41.61 -2.54
N ASN A 34 -4.90 42.53 -2.41
CA ASN A 34 -4.40 42.99 -1.11
C ASN A 34 -5.53 43.62 -0.27
N GLU A 35 -6.41 44.42 -0.88
CA GLU A 35 -7.57 45.02 -0.21
C GLU A 35 -8.58 43.97 0.27
N LEU A 36 -8.93 42.97 -0.55
CA LEU A 36 -9.86 41.91 -0.15
C LEU A 36 -9.22 40.89 0.83
N SER A 37 -7.90 40.72 0.80
CA SER A 37 -7.16 39.86 1.73
C SER A 37 -7.33 40.30 3.18
N ILE A 38 -7.46 41.60 3.43
CA ILE A 38 -7.81 42.18 4.74
C ILE A 38 -9.11 41.57 5.26
N LEU A 39 -10.15 41.55 4.41
CA LEU A 39 -11.46 41.04 4.79
C LEU A 39 -11.42 39.51 4.97
N SER A 40 -10.66 38.81 4.14
CA SER A 40 -10.42 37.37 4.25
C SER A 40 -9.79 37.01 5.60
N ARG A 41 -8.67 37.64 5.95
CA ARG A 41 -7.96 37.46 7.24
C ARG A 41 -8.85 37.75 8.44
N VAL A 42 -9.56 38.88 8.43
CA VAL A 42 -10.45 39.26 9.53
C VAL A 42 -11.62 38.27 9.66
N THR A 43 -12.22 37.85 8.54
CA THR A 43 -13.32 36.87 8.54
C THR A 43 -12.85 35.52 9.08
N ASN A 44 -11.65 35.07 8.69
CA ASN A 44 -11.09 33.82 9.18
C ASN A 44 -10.73 33.90 10.68
N ALA A 45 -10.25 35.03 11.17
CA ALA A 45 -10.01 35.26 12.60
C ALA A 45 -11.32 35.17 13.40
N ILE A 46 -12.39 35.79 12.90
CA ILE A 46 -13.74 35.70 13.50
C ILE A 46 -14.23 34.25 13.50
N ALA A 47 -14.03 33.52 12.39
CA ALA A 47 -14.43 32.13 12.28
C ALA A 47 -13.71 31.23 13.31
N LEU A 48 -12.38 31.36 13.43
CA LEU A 48 -11.59 30.57 14.37
C LEU A 48 -11.90 30.92 15.83
N GLU A 49 -12.07 32.21 16.16
CA GLU A 49 -12.44 32.61 17.52
C GLU A 49 -13.86 32.13 17.86
N ALA A 50 -14.81 32.27 16.94
CA ALA A 50 -16.17 31.74 17.12
C ALA A 50 -16.18 30.21 17.28
N ALA A 51 -15.36 29.49 16.51
CA ALA A 51 -15.22 28.04 16.59
C ALA A 51 -14.58 27.59 17.91
N SER A 52 -13.57 28.31 18.39
CA SER A 52 -12.95 28.13 19.71
C SER A 52 -13.97 28.30 20.85
N LEU A 53 -14.78 29.36 20.81
CA LEU A 53 -15.85 29.60 21.78
C LEU A 53 -16.94 28.53 21.75
N LYS A 54 -17.25 28.00 20.55
CA LYS A 54 -18.23 26.92 20.34
C LYS A 54 -17.65 25.52 20.63
N LYS A 55 -16.32 25.38 20.72
CA LYS A 55 -15.59 24.10 20.73
C LYS A 55 -15.94 23.22 19.53
N SER A 56 -16.17 23.82 18.35
CA SER A 56 -16.51 23.11 17.10
C SER A 56 -15.28 22.57 16.36
N VAL A 57 -14.10 23.16 16.58
CA VAL A 57 -12.85 22.82 15.88
C VAL A 57 -11.78 22.37 16.88
N LYS A 58 -10.99 21.36 16.50
CA LYS A 58 -9.79 20.98 17.27
C LYS A 58 -8.65 21.91 16.88
N ILE A 59 -8.01 22.49 17.89
CA ILE A 59 -6.90 23.41 17.63
C ILE A 59 -5.74 22.76 16.86
N ARG A 60 -5.50 21.47 17.10
CA ARG A 60 -4.46 20.73 16.38
C ARG A 60 -4.71 20.69 14.88
N ASP A 61 -5.96 20.59 14.45
CA ASP A 61 -6.31 20.58 13.02
C ASP A 61 -5.96 21.93 12.37
N VAL A 62 -6.20 23.05 13.08
CA VAL A 62 -5.80 24.40 12.65
C VAL A 62 -4.28 24.50 12.54
N ILE A 63 -3.54 24.00 13.52
CA ILE A 63 -2.07 24.05 13.54
C ILE A 63 -1.49 23.21 12.41
N THR A 64 -2.03 22.00 12.18
CA THR A 64 -1.52 21.11 11.13
C THR A 64 -1.82 21.63 9.74
N GLU A 65 -2.96 22.31 9.55
CA GLU A 65 -3.28 22.96 8.28
C GLU A 65 -2.32 24.13 7.98
N ILE A 66 -1.96 24.94 9.00
CA ILE A 66 -0.97 26.03 8.90
C ILE A 66 0.45 25.53 8.65
N LEU A 67 0.82 24.41 9.28
CA LEU A 67 2.14 23.81 9.07
C LEU A 67 2.21 23.00 7.76
N GLU A 68 1.09 22.84 7.06
CA GLU A 68 0.95 22.02 5.85
C GLU A 68 1.36 20.56 6.06
N VAL A 69 0.93 19.99 7.19
CA VAL A 69 1.27 18.61 7.58
C VAL A 69 0.02 17.77 7.80
N ASN A 70 0.14 16.48 7.53
CA ASN A 70 -0.94 15.53 7.84
C ASN A 70 -1.17 15.46 9.36
N SER A 71 -2.41 15.71 9.79
CA SER A 71 -2.76 15.81 11.22
C SER A 71 -2.58 14.51 12.01
N GLY A 72 -2.75 13.35 11.35
CA GLY A 72 -2.53 12.03 11.94
C GLY A 72 -1.04 11.81 12.23
N ASN A 73 -0.23 11.87 11.16
CA ASN A 73 1.20 11.61 11.27
C ASN A 73 1.91 12.66 12.17
N PHE A 74 1.47 13.93 12.14
CA PHE A 74 2.02 14.97 13.02
C PHE A 74 1.73 14.71 14.49
N SER A 75 0.55 14.14 14.81
CA SER A 75 0.21 13.79 16.18
C SER A 75 1.12 12.67 16.73
N ASP A 76 1.45 11.68 15.91
CA ASP A 76 2.33 10.57 16.31
C ASP A 76 3.75 11.05 16.63
N ILE A 77 4.28 12.00 15.85
CA ILE A 77 5.59 12.60 16.11
C ILE A 77 5.60 13.36 17.43
N VAL A 78 4.60 14.20 17.68
CA VAL A 78 4.53 15.08 18.86
C VAL A 78 4.47 14.29 20.18
N GLU A 79 4.12 13.01 20.14
CA GLU A 79 4.14 12.12 21.31
C GLU A 79 5.55 11.60 21.67
N LEU A 80 6.53 11.70 20.75
CA LEU A 80 7.90 11.24 20.98
C LEU A 80 8.62 12.05 22.07
N ASN A 81 9.43 11.35 22.88
CA ASN A 81 10.24 11.98 23.93
C ASN A 81 11.72 12.14 23.48
N PRO A 82 12.16 13.35 23.08
CA PRO A 82 13.53 13.59 22.64
C PRO A 82 14.58 13.38 23.74
N ASP A 83 14.24 13.54 25.01
CA ASP A 83 15.22 13.46 26.11
C ASP A 83 15.80 12.06 26.29
N SER A 84 15.00 11.03 26.00
CA SER A 84 15.45 9.64 26.06
C SER A 84 16.45 9.32 24.94
N LEU A 85 16.23 9.89 23.75
CA LEU A 85 17.12 9.76 22.61
C LEU A 85 18.44 10.50 22.86
N THR A 86 18.40 11.70 23.42
CA THR A 86 19.61 12.47 23.78
C THR A 86 20.51 11.71 24.75
N LYS A 87 19.96 11.12 25.83
CA LYS A 87 20.73 10.31 26.79
C LYS A 87 21.37 9.07 26.17
N THR A 88 20.67 8.47 25.22
CA THR A 88 21.16 7.33 24.45
C THR A 88 22.36 7.73 23.60
N LEU A 89 22.26 8.86 22.89
CA LEU A 89 23.36 9.40 22.08
C LEU A 89 24.59 9.70 22.94
N ASP A 90 24.41 10.24 24.15
CA ASP A 90 25.52 10.43 25.12
C ASP A 90 26.19 9.12 25.54
N GLY A 91 25.43 8.04 25.66
CA GLY A 91 25.96 6.70 25.91
C GLY A 91 26.87 6.24 24.78
N ILE A 92 26.39 6.33 23.55
CA ILE A 92 27.11 5.86 22.35
C ILE A 92 28.36 6.72 22.10
N GLN A 93 28.26 8.04 22.25
CA GLN A 93 29.40 8.94 22.13
C GLN A 93 30.55 8.56 23.08
N ARG A 94 30.22 8.19 24.33
CA ARG A 94 31.21 7.71 25.32
C ARG A 94 31.84 6.37 24.93
N ILE A 95 31.05 5.43 24.41
CA ILE A 95 31.54 4.13 23.92
C ILE A 95 32.54 4.33 22.80
N ARG A 96 32.17 5.17 21.81
CA ARG A 96 33.02 5.47 20.68
C ARG A 96 34.34 6.11 21.11
N GLN A 97 34.31 7.04 22.06
CA GLN A 97 35.52 7.64 22.60
C GLN A 97 36.45 6.58 23.20
N LYS A 98 35.92 5.64 23.98
CA LYS A 98 36.70 4.50 24.51
C LYS A 98 37.29 3.62 23.40
N ILE A 99 36.54 3.38 22.32
CA ILE A 99 37.03 2.61 21.16
C ILE A 99 38.19 3.35 20.49
N GLN A 100 38.06 4.65 20.24
CA GLN A 100 39.13 5.46 19.67
C GLN A 100 40.37 5.48 20.57
N GLU A 101 40.19 5.65 21.87
CA GLU A 101 41.28 5.59 22.86
C GLU A 101 41.97 4.22 22.88
N SER A 102 41.22 3.13 22.71
CA SER A 102 41.75 1.76 22.67
C SER A 102 42.50 1.48 21.36
N LEU A 103 41.95 1.92 20.22
CA LEU A 103 42.60 1.78 18.91
C LEU A 103 43.82 2.70 18.75
N ALA A 104 43.89 3.82 19.49
CA ALA A 104 45.06 4.69 19.51
C ALA A 104 46.29 4.05 20.20
N GLN A 105 46.10 2.97 20.97
CA GLN A 105 47.17 2.26 21.67
C GLN A 105 47.88 1.21 20.80
N THR A 106 47.38 0.92 19.60
CA THR A 106 48.01 0.00 18.64
C THR A 106 48.66 0.74 17.47
N ASN A 107 49.86 0.30 17.08
CA ASN A 107 50.57 0.80 15.90
C ASN A 107 50.17 0.06 14.60
N GLU A 108 49.52 -1.10 14.71
CA GLU A 108 48.99 -1.87 13.56
C GLU A 108 47.47 -1.69 13.51
N LYS A 109 46.97 -1.02 12.47
CA LYS A 109 45.53 -0.80 12.22
C LYS A 109 45.27 -0.83 10.73
N MET A 110 44.11 -1.36 10.35
CA MET A 110 43.62 -1.35 8.97
C MET A 110 42.97 -0.01 8.65
N THR A 111 43.21 0.45 7.43
CA THR A 111 42.51 1.53 6.76
C THR A 111 41.12 1.07 6.34
N LYS A 112 40.24 2.03 6.00
CA LYS A 112 38.92 1.73 5.47
C LYS A 112 38.98 0.93 4.16
N GLN A 113 40.00 1.18 3.32
CA GLN A 113 40.23 0.43 2.09
C GLN A 113 40.63 -1.01 2.39
N GLU A 114 41.56 -1.24 3.32
CA GLU A 114 41.98 -2.61 3.69
C GLU A 114 40.82 -3.41 4.32
N LEU A 115 39.93 -2.77 5.09
CA LEU A 115 38.70 -3.41 5.60
C LEU A 115 37.72 -3.76 4.47
N PHE A 116 37.61 -2.91 3.45
CA PHE A 116 36.79 -3.17 2.27
C PHE A 116 37.38 -4.34 1.44
N ASP A 117 38.68 -4.33 1.22
CA ASP A 117 39.39 -5.39 0.49
C ASP A 117 39.26 -6.73 1.24
N MET A 118 39.31 -6.73 2.57
CA MET A 118 39.05 -7.93 3.37
C MET A 118 37.58 -8.38 3.30
N ALA A 119 36.61 -7.46 3.23
CA ALA A 119 35.20 -7.83 3.04
C ALA A 119 34.96 -8.52 1.69
N SER A 120 35.75 -8.20 0.67
CA SER A 120 35.73 -8.87 -0.65
C SER A 120 36.20 -10.32 -0.63
N LEU A 121 36.66 -10.85 0.52
CA LEU A 121 36.90 -12.29 0.68
C LEU A 121 35.63 -13.13 0.51
N ASN A 122 34.45 -12.50 0.60
CA ASN A 122 33.19 -13.16 0.25
C ASN A 122 33.13 -13.60 -1.22
N ASP A 123 33.91 -12.96 -2.10
CA ASP A 123 34.04 -13.35 -3.50
C ASP A 123 34.73 -14.72 -3.65
N LEU A 124 35.44 -15.17 -2.59
CA LEU A 124 35.99 -16.52 -2.51
C LEU A 124 34.92 -17.60 -2.29
N LEU A 125 33.65 -17.26 -2.03
CA LEU A 125 32.56 -18.24 -1.98
C LEU A 125 32.39 -18.98 -3.30
N VAL A 126 32.85 -18.42 -4.42
CA VAL A 126 32.92 -19.10 -5.72
C VAL A 126 33.67 -20.44 -5.59
N PHE A 127 34.72 -20.51 -4.77
CA PHE A 127 35.46 -21.75 -4.50
C PHE A 127 34.61 -22.82 -3.79
N THR A 128 33.51 -22.46 -3.16
CA THR A 128 32.66 -23.40 -2.39
C THR A 128 31.46 -23.92 -3.17
N ASN A 129 31.24 -23.46 -4.41
CA ASN A 129 30.11 -23.88 -5.24
C ASN A 129 30.38 -25.25 -5.90
N ASP A 130 29.36 -26.12 -5.93
CA ASP A 130 29.41 -27.49 -6.47
C ASP A 130 29.53 -27.52 -8.00
N ASN A 131 29.18 -26.42 -8.68
CA ASN A 131 29.31 -26.30 -10.15
C ASN A 131 30.77 -26.42 -10.63
N TYR A 132 31.75 -26.29 -9.72
CA TYR A 132 33.18 -26.31 -10.02
C TYR A 132 33.86 -27.63 -9.61
N GLU A 133 33.10 -28.71 -9.42
CA GLU A 133 33.63 -30.04 -9.04
C GLU A 133 34.23 -30.85 -10.19
N ASP A 134 33.76 -30.62 -11.43
CA ASP A 134 34.08 -31.47 -12.58
C ASP A 134 34.68 -30.63 -13.71
N GLU A 135 35.94 -30.89 -14.04
CA GLU A 135 36.67 -30.23 -15.12
C GLU A 135 36.00 -30.38 -16.49
N ASN A 136 35.13 -31.38 -16.67
CA ASN A 136 34.41 -31.59 -17.93
C ASN A 136 33.19 -30.65 -18.07
N ARG A 137 32.59 -30.20 -16.96
CA ARG A 137 31.38 -29.35 -16.97
C ARG A 137 31.64 -27.89 -17.34
N VAL A 138 32.89 -27.49 -17.46
CA VAL A 138 33.35 -26.10 -17.67
C VAL A 138 33.80 -25.85 -19.12
N HIS A 139 33.40 -26.74 -20.03
CA HIS A 139 33.64 -26.64 -21.47
C HIS A 139 32.44 -26.03 -22.19
N SER A 140 32.66 -24.87 -22.83
CA SER A 140 31.58 -24.15 -23.52
C SER A 140 30.93 -24.95 -24.65
N ASP A 141 31.65 -25.83 -25.34
CA ASP A 141 31.09 -26.64 -26.43
C ASP A 141 30.14 -27.74 -25.93
N GLU A 142 30.39 -28.30 -24.74
CA GLU A 142 29.47 -29.23 -24.09
C GLU A 142 28.21 -28.53 -23.57
N ILE A 143 28.38 -27.38 -22.90
CA ILE A 143 27.27 -26.54 -22.42
C ILE A 143 26.38 -26.10 -23.61
N MET A 144 26.99 -25.59 -24.67
CA MET A 144 26.28 -25.13 -25.85
C MET A 144 25.63 -26.28 -26.63
N LYS A 145 26.22 -27.48 -26.62
CA LYS A 145 25.61 -28.67 -27.21
C LYS A 145 24.33 -29.08 -26.47
N ASN A 146 24.33 -29.04 -25.14
CA ASN A 146 23.15 -29.32 -24.33
C ASN A 146 22.07 -28.25 -24.52
N ALA A 147 22.45 -26.96 -24.50
CA ALA A 147 21.53 -25.85 -24.71
C ALA A 147 20.87 -25.89 -26.11
N ARG A 148 21.65 -26.15 -27.17
CA ARG A 148 21.16 -26.26 -28.56
C ARG A 148 20.35 -27.53 -28.83
N GLY A 149 20.47 -28.57 -28.00
CA GLY A 149 19.58 -29.73 -28.05
C GLY A 149 18.10 -29.35 -27.98
N ASN A 150 17.80 -28.18 -27.40
CA ASN A 150 16.46 -27.62 -27.23
C ASN A 150 16.17 -26.38 -28.10
N THR A 151 16.88 -26.16 -29.22
CA THR A 151 16.75 -24.93 -30.05
C THR A 151 15.29 -24.60 -30.43
N SER A 152 14.44 -25.61 -30.65
CA SER A 152 13.02 -25.41 -31.01
C SER A 152 12.16 -24.80 -29.89
N ILE A 153 12.66 -24.81 -28.66
CA ILE A 153 12.05 -24.22 -27.47
C ILE A 153 12.53 -22.79 -27.29
N ILE A 154 13.81 -22.52 -27.56
CA ILE A 154 14.44 -21.19 -27.40
C ILE A 154 13.84 -20.16 -28.37
N LEU A 155 13.58 -20.56 -29.62
CA LEU A 155 12.82 -19.72 -30.54
C LEU A 155 11.33 -19.84 -30.22
N ILE A 156 10.82 -18.89 -29.42
CA ILE A 156 9.43 -18.83 -28.91
C ILE A 156 8.42 -19.16 -30.01
N CYS A 157 8.56 -18.52 -31.17
CA CYS A 157 7.67 -18.66 -32.31
C CYS A 157 8.45 -18.79 -33.64
N ASP A 158 7.79 -19.34 -34.66
CA ASP A 158 8.36 -19.40 -36.01
C ASP A 158 8.67 -18.00 -36.55
N ILE A 159 9.88 -17.82 -37.10
CA ILE A 159 10.39 -16.50 -37.50
C ILE A 159 9.53 -15.88 -38.61
N LYS A 160 9.03 -16.68 -39.56
CA LYS A 160 8.19 -16.18 -40.66
C LYS A 160 6.82 -15.77 -40.16
N LEU A 161 6.30 -16.48 -39.15
CA LEU A 161 5.08 -16.09 -38.46
C LEU A 161 5.26 -14.77 -37.71
N VAL A 162 6.34 -14.63 -36.93
CA VAL A 162 6.65 -13.40 -36.19
C VAL A 162 6.81 -12.20 -37.13
N GLU A 163 7.50 -12.38 -38.26
CA GLU A 163 7.63 -11.34 -39.30
C GLU A 163 6.26 -10.94 -39.87
N SER A 164 5.38 -11.90 -40.09
CA SER A 164 4.02 -11.65 -40.56
C SER A 164 3.20 -10.89 -39.52
N MET A 165 3.28 -11.26 -38.23
CA MET A 165 2.56 -10.60 -37.13
C MET A 165 3.06 -9.17 -36.89
N SER A 166 4.38 -8.95 -36.94
CA SER A 166 5.01 -7.62 -36.90
C SER A 166 4.51 -6.72 -38.04
N ARG A 167 4.52 -7.23 -39.29
CA ARG A 167 4.01 -6.49 -40.46
C ARG A 167 2.51 -6.15 -40.34
N PHE A 168 1.73 -7.01 -39.71
CA PHE A 168 0.32 -6.73 -39.46
C PHE A 168 0.13 -5.67 -38.37
N GLY A 169 0.93 -5.69 -37.29
CA GLY A 169 0.98 -4.62 -36.30
C GLY A 169 1.34 -3.26 -36.91
N GLU A 170 2.34 -3.21 -37.79
CA GLU A 170 2.68 -1.99 -38.56
C GLU A 170 1.49 -1.48 -39.40
N PHE A 171 0.77 -2.39 -40.07
CA PHE A 171 -0.42 -2.06 -40.85
C PHE A 171 -1.54 -1.48 -39.97
N LEU A 172 -1.83 -2.08 -38.80
CA LEU A 172 -2.82 -1.57 -37.84
C LEU A 172 -2.45 -0.15 -37.35
N ASN A 173 -1.16 0.08 -37.08
CA ASN A 173 -0.63 1.37 -36.64
C ASN A 173 -0.59 2.47 -37.72
N GLY A 174 -0.96 2.18 -38.97
CA GLY A 174 -1.08 3.21 -40.02
C GLY A 174 0.07 3.25 -41.02
N VAL A 175 1.02 2.33 -40.96
CA VAL A 175 2.10 2.21 -41.94
C VAL A 175 1.55 1.50 -43.20
N SER A 176 1.15 2.28 -44.20
CA SER A 176 0.61 1.77 -45.47
C SER A 176 1.73 1.37 -46.43
N LYS A 177 1.71 0.12 -46.95
CA LYS A 177 2.69 -0.37 -47.95
C LYS A 177 2.12 -0.46 -49.36
N GLY A 178 0.83 -0.14 -49.53
CA GLY A 178 0.14 -0.11 -50.82
C GLY A 178 -0.93 -1.19 -50.90
N ASN A 179 -2.04 -0.85 -51.56
CA ASN A 179 -3.30 -1.60 -51.47
C ASN A 179 -3.17 -3.12 -51.70
N THR A 180 -2.40 -3.56 -52.70
CA THR A 180 -2.21 -5.00 -52.99
C THR A 180 -1.35 -5.71 -51.94
N ILE A 181 -0.35 -5.03 -51.41
CA ILE A 181 0.58 -5.57 -50.40
C ILE A 181 -0.15 -5.68 -49.05
N ASP A 182 -0.90 -4.65 -48.67
CA ASP A 182 -1.67 -4.62 -47.42
C ASP A 182 -2.76 -5.71 -47.41
N LEU A 183 -3.44 -5.95 -48.53
CA LEU A 183 -4.37 -7.08 -48.69
C LEU A 183 -3.68 -8.44 -48.54
N GLY A 184 -2.44 -8.56 -49.02
CA GLY A 184 -1.61 -9.75 -48.84
C GLY A 184 -1.26 -10.00 -47.37
N ILE A 185 -0.91 -8.95 -46.60
CA ILE A 185 -0.62 -9.02 -45.17
C ILE A 185 -1.85 -9.51 -44.39
N ILE A 186 -3.02 -8.90 -44.64
CA ILE A 186 -4.29 -9.29 -44.01
C ILE A 186 -4.59 -10.77 -44.27
N SER A 187 -4.52 -11.20 -45.54
CA SER A 187 -4.81 -12.60 -45.89
C SER A 187 -3.81 -13.57 -45.28
N THR A 188 -2.56 -13.16 -45.07
CA THR A 188 -1.54 -14.00 -44.44
C THR A 188 -1.91 -14.26 -42.98
N ILE A 189 -2.23 -13.23 -42.20
CA ILE A 189 -2.62 -13.39 -40.78
C ILE A 189 -3.92 -14.19 -40.64
N GLN A 190 -4.92 -13.95 -41.49
CA GLN A 190 -6.18 -14.72 -41.46
C GLN A 190 -5.94 -16.22 -41.68
N ASN A 191 -5.01 -16.59 -42.56
CA ASN A 191 -4.67 -17.99 -42.84
C ASN A 191 -3.77 -18.62 -41.77
N SER A 192 -3.01 -17.82 -41.03
CA SER A 192 -2.05 -18.28 -40.01
C SER A 192 -2.65 -18.44 -38.60
N ARG A 193 -3.97 -18.37 -38.44
CA ARG A 193 -4.64 -18.45 -37.12
C ARG A 193 -4.17 -19.62 -36.25
N SER A 194 -4.08 -20.83 -36.81
CA SER A 194 -3.63 -22.00 -36.03
C SER A 194 -2.17 -21.86 -35.58
N ASP A 195 -1.32 -21.25 -36.40
CA ASP A 195 0.10 -21.08 -36.07
C ASP A 195 0.29 -19.96 -35.05
N ILE A 196 -0.53 -18.90 -35.12
CA ILE A 196 -0.60 -17.86 -34.07
C ILE A 196 -0.97 -18.50 -32.73
N GLN A 197 -2.02 -19.32 -32.68
CA GLN A 197 -2.44 -19.98 -31.42
C GLN A 197 -1.36 -20.92 -30.85
N LYS A 198 -0.63 -21.64 -31.70
CA LYS A 198 0.53 -22.44 -31.26
C LYS A 198 1.65 -21.58 -30.69
N CYS A 199 1.94 -20.44 -31.33
CA CYS A 199 2.90 -19.45 -30.86
C CYS A 199 2.49 -18.89 -29.49
N LEU A 200 1.23 -18.47 -29.32
CA LEU A 200 0.70 -17.98 -28.04
C LEU A 200 0.82 -19.00 -26.92
N LYS A 201 0.48 -20.28 -27.19
CA LYS A 201 0.62 -21.35 -26.21
C LYS A 201 2.07 -21.58 -25.77
N ARG A 202 3.04 -21.35 -26.66
CA ARG A 202 4.46 -21.41 -26.29
C ARG A 202 4.87 -20.23 -25.42
N ILE A 203 4.35 -19.04 -25.69
CA ILE A 203 4.58 -17.83 -24.88
C ILE A 203 4.13 -18.07 -23.43
N THR A 204 2.91 -18.59 -23.22
CA THR A 204 2.32 -18.75 -21.88
C THR A 204 3.05 -19.75 -20.98
N GLY A 205 3.88 -20.64 -21.55
CA GLY A 205 4.67 -21.63 -20.81
C GLY A 205 6.16 -21.56 -21.12
N TYR A 206 6.64 -20.42 -21.61
CA TYR A 206 8.01 -20.30 -22.12
C TYR A 206 9.05 -20.46 -21.01
N SER A 207 8.87 -19.78 -19.86
CA SER A 207 9.79 -19.85 -18.71
C SER A 207 9.99 -21.30 -18.23
N ASP A 208 8.89 -22.05 -18.06
CA ASP A 208 8.95 -23.47 -17.70
C ASP A 208 9.68 -24.32 -18.76
N ALA A 209 9.47 -24.01 -20.04
CA ALA A 209 10.06 -24.76 -21.14
C ALA A 209 11.58 -24.53 -21.28
N ILE A 210 12.07 -23.32 -20.96
CA ILE A 210 13.51 -22.99 -21.04
C ILE A 210 14.27 -23.20 -19.73
N ALA A 211 13.60 -23.49 -18.61
CA ALA A 211 14.20 -23.58 -17.28
C ALA A 211 15.45 -24.50 -17.24
N GLN A 212 15.36 -25.69 -17.86
CA GLN A 212 16.51 -26.61 -17.95
C GLN A 212 17.63 -26.02 -18.79
N THR A 213 17.32 -25.38 -19.92
CA THR A 213 18.33 -24.73 -20.78
C THR A 213 18.99 -23.56 -20.06
N LYS A 214 18.26 -22.78 -19.25
CA LYS A 214 18.85 -21.73 -18.42
C LYS A 214 19.79 -22.29 -17.37
N LEU A 215 19.45 -23.43 -16.75
CA LEU A 215 20.34 -24.10 -15.82
C LEU A 215 21.67 -24.49 -16.49
N GLU A 216 21.61 -25.07 -17.69
CA GLU A 216 22.82 -25.38 -18.48
C GLU A 216 23.61 -24.10 -18.83
N LEU A 217 22.93 -23.05 -19.29
CA LEU A 217 23.57 -21.78 -19.67
C LEU A 217 24.14 -21.00 -18.47
N SER A 218 23.62 -21.20 -17.26
CA SER A 218 24.15 -20.55 -16.05
C SER A 218 25.61 -20.94 -15.77
N LEU A 219 26.03 -22.12 -16.23
CA LEU A 219 27.41 -22.59 -16.14
C LEU A 219 28.37 -21.71 -16.95
N ILE A 220 27.90 -21.02 -17.99
CA ILE A 220 28.71 -20.05 -18.74
C ILE A 220 29.09 -18.90 -17.83
N GLY A 221 28.12 -18.30 -17.11
CA GLY A 221 28.40 -17.22 -16.15
C GLY A 221 29.40 -17.67 -15.07
N SER A 222 29.24 -18.89 -14.59
CA SER A 222 30.19 -19.51 -13.65
C SER A 222 31.63 -19.56 -14.17
N MET A 223 31.86 -19.65 -15.49
CA MET A 223 33.22 -19.60 -16.07
C MET A 223 33.88 -18.21 -15.92
N SER A 224 33.11 -17.12 -16.00
CA SER A 224 33.63 -15.76 -15.76
C SER A 224 34.02 -15.57 -14.31
N ASP A 225 33.16 -16.02 -13.39
CA ASP A 225 33.39 -15.89 -11.95
C ASP A 225 34.74 -16.51 -11.54
N VAL A 226 35.11 -17.65 -12.14
CA VAL A 226 36.40 -18.31 -11.89
C VAL A 226 37.57 -17.45 -12.34
N ILE A 227 37.50 -16.83 -13.53
CA ILE A 227 38.58 -15.95 -14.00
C ILE A 227 38.68 -14.70 -13.14
N ASP A 228 37.56 -14.07 -12.85
CA ASP A 228 37.55 -12.83 -12.09
C ASP A 228 38.11 -13.06 -10.69
N VAL A 229 37.77 -14.19 -10.05
CA VAL A 229 38.37 -14.59 -8.77
C VAL A 229 39.86 -14.90 -8.90
N ILE A 230 40.31 -15.61 -9.95
CA ILE A 230 41.73 -15.89 -10.17
C ILE A 230 42.54 -14.60 -10.35
N LYS A 231 41.99 -13.65 -11.11
CA LYS A 231 42.56 -12.33 -11.34
C LYS A 231 42.63 -11.54 -10.04
N ASP A 232 41.53 -11.47 -9.30
CA ASP A 232 41.46 -10.77 -8.00
C ASP A 232 42.44 -11.36 -6.99
N MET A 233 42.57 -12.69 -6.93
CA MET A 233 43.53 -13.36 -6.06
C MET A 233 44.98 -12.93 -6.33
N LYS A 234 45.33 -12.75 -7.61
CA LYS A 234 46.67 -12.32 -8.06
C LYS A 234 46.89 -10.82 -7.86
N GLU A 235 45.96 -9.97 -8.34
CA GLU A 235 46.08 -8.51 -8.26
C GLU A 235 46.10 -8.00 -6.81
N LYS A 236 45.26 -8.59 -5.94
CA LYS A 236 45.17 -8.21 -4.53
C LYS A 236 46.23 -8.90 -3.67
N ASP A 237 46.94 -9.89 -4.22
CA ASP A 237 47.93 -10.73 -3.53
C ASP A 237 47.36 -11.39 -2.25
N ILE A 238 46.16 -11.98 -2.38
CA ILE A 238 45.36 -12.47 -1.26
C ILE A 238 46.12 -13.53 -0.44
N ILE A 239 46.87 -14.43 -1.08
CA ILE A 239 47.55 -15.55 -0.40
C ILE A 239 48.57 -15.05 0.61
N ASN A 240 49.34 -14.03 0.25
CA ASN A 240 50.43 -13.53 1.08
C ASN A 240 49.93 -12.51 2.12
N LYS A 241 48.93 -11.69 1.78
CA LYS A 241 48.41 -10.64 2.67
C LYS A 241 47.38 -11.13 3.67
N LEU A 242 46.52 -12.08 3.28
CA LEU A 242 45.39 -12.51 4.10
C LEU A 242 45.79 -12.93 5.54
N PRO A 243 46.87 -13.70 5.77
CA PRO A 243 47.27 -14.08 7.13
C PRO A 243 47.66 -12.89 8.01
N SER A 244 48.36 -11.88 7.45
CA SER A 244 48.69 -10.65 8.19
C SER A 244 47.46 -9.80 8.42
N ASP A 245 46.60 -9.68 7.41
CA ASP A 245 45.40 -8.84 7.47
C ASP A 245 44.43 -9.39 8.51
N LEU A 246 44.14 -10.71 8.49
CA LEU A 246 43.28 -11.36 9.50
C LEU A 246 43.82 -11.18 10.92
N ARG A 247 45.15 -11.22 11.10
CA ARG A 247 45.77 -10.98 12.41
C ARG A 247 45.56 -9.55 12.90
N ILE A 248 45.78 -8.56 12.02
CA ILE A 248 45.56 -7.14 12.34
C ILE A 248 44.07 -6.91 12.63
N PHE A 249 43.18 -7.46 11.81
CA PHE A 249 41.74 -7.37 12.01
C PHE A 249 41.29 -8.00 13.33
N GLN A 250 41.74 -9.23 13.64
CA GLN A 250 41.42 -9.90 14.90
C GLN A 250 41.85 -9.06 16.11
N SER A 251 43.03 -8.44 16.05
CA SER A 251 43.53 -7.54 17.10
C SER A 251 42.62 -6.32 17.26
N MET A 252 42.30 -5.62 16.16
CA MET A 252 41.40 -4.48 16.17
C MET A 252 40.00 -4.83 16.66
N PHE A 253 39.44 -5.94 16.17
CA PHE A 253 38.13 -6.45 16.53
C PHE A 253 38.05 -6.75 18.02
N SER A 254 39.08 -7.38 18.59
CA SER A 254 39.14 -7.70 20.02
C SER A 254 39.17 -6.45 20.90
N LEU A 255 39.90 -5.41 20.48
CA LEU A 255 39.92 -4.11 21.19
C LEU A 255 38.54 -3.44 21.16
N ILE A 256 37.89 -3.42 19.99
CA ILE A 256 36.54 -2.90 19.82
C ILE A 256 35.54 -3.68 20.68
N LEU A 257 35.59 -5.01 20.62
CA LEU A 257 34.72 -5.90 21.39
C LEU A 257 34.84 -5.64 22.89
N ASN A 258 36.06 -5.49 23.41
CA ASN A 258 36.30 -5.20 24.83
C ASN A 258 35.78 -3.82 25.25
N ALA A 259 35.88 -2.81 24.40
CA ALA A 259 35.31 -1.49 24.67
C ALA A 259 33.77 -1.51 24.65
N VAL A 260 33.16 -2.29 23.75
CA VAL A 260 31.70 -2.39 23.57
C VAL A 260 31.02 -3.34 24.55
N LYS A 261 31.72 -4.31 25.15
CA LYS A 261 31.16 -5.22 26.19
C LYS A 261 30.51 -4.51 27.39
N SER A 262 30.80 -3.23 27.59
CA SER A 262 30.17 -2.38 28.62
C SER A 262 28.88 -1.67 28.19
N TYR A 263 28.42 -1.89 26.96
CA TYR A 263 27.23 -1.27 26.38
C TYR A 263 25.95 -2.00 26.80
N GLU A 264 25.04 -1.30 27.47
CA GLU A 264 23.68 -1.80 27.71
C GLU A 264 22.87 -1.74 26.40
N LYS A 265 22.40 -2.91 25.93
CA LYS A 265 21.53 -3.00 24.76
C LYS A 265 20.16 -2.38 25.10
N ASN A 266 19.77 -1.30 24.42
CA ASN A 266 18.53 -0.58 24.70
C ASN A 266 17.63 -0.36 23.46
N SER A 267 17.85 -1.12 22.37
CA SER A 267 17.04 -1.08 21.12
C SER A 267 16.89 0.31 20.48
N SER A 268 17.90 1.14 20.64
CA SER A 268 17.92 2.53 20.20
C SER A 268 18.05 2.69 18.69
N GLY A 269 18.70 1.76 17.99
CA GLY A 269 18.81 1.77 16.54
C GLY A 269 17.44 1.66 15.87
N ASN A 270 16.60 0.75 16.37
CA ASN A 270 15.22 0.56 15.90
C ASN A 270 14.30 1.73 16.27
N LEU A 271 14.47 2.30 17.47
CA LEU A 271 13.73 3.49 17.89
C LEU A 271 14.06 4.69 16.99
N LEU A 272 15.35 4.89 16.68
CA LEU A 272 15.80 5.95 15.79
C LEU A 272 15.28 5.75 14.36
N ASN A 273 15.33 4.51 13.82
CA ASN A 273 14.80 4.19 12.49
C ASN A 273 13.30 4.51 12.39
N SER A 274 12.54 4.03 13.39
CA SER A 274 11.09 4.23 13.43
C SER A 274 10.75 5.72 13.52
N THR A 275 11.53 6.48 14.31
CA THR A 275 11.38 7.93 14.45
C THR A 275 11.70 8.64 13.14
N ILE A 276 12.80 8.29 12.46
CA ILE A 276 13.17 8.85 11.15
C ILE A 276 12.08 8.58 10.13
N ASN A 277 11.54 7.36 10.06
CA ASN A 277 10.49 7.02 9.10
C ASN A 277 9.17 7.76 9.39
N LEU A 278 8.80 7.92 10.66
CA LEU A 278 7.65 8.75 11.04
C LEU A 278 7.86 10.21 10.62
N LEU A 279 9.05 10.76 10.86
CA LEU A 279 9.43 12.11 10.46
C LEU A 279 9.41 12.28 8.94
N LYS A 280 9.97 11.33 8.17
CA LYS A 280 9.87 11.30 6.70
C LYS A 280 8.44 11.34 6.22
N ASN A 281 7.56 10.54 6.81
CA ASN A 281 6.15 10.50 6.43
C ASN A 281 5.38 11.79 6.72
N VAL A 282 5.92 12.67 7.57
CA VAL A 282 5.34 14.00 7.84
C VAL A 282 5.99 15.09 7.02
N LEU A 283 7.29 14.97 6.75
CA LEU A 283 8.05 15.96 5.99
C LEU A 283 7.98 15.74 4.48
N ASN A 284 7.65 14.53 4.03
CA ASN A 284 7.25 14.27 2.67
C ASN A 284 5.91 14.98 2.44
N ARG A 285 5.99 16.19 1.88
CA ARG A 285 4.92 16.67 1.00
C ARG A 285 4.67 15.54 0.02
N GLU A 286 3.42 15.10 -0.15
CA GLU A 286 3.12 14.16 -1.22
C GLU A 286 3.72 14.76 -2.50
N GLU A 287 4.76 14.13 -3.07
CA GLU A 287 5.36 14.50 -4.37
C GLU A 287 4.37 14.25 -5.53
N SER A 288 3.07 14.24 -5.25
CA SER A 288 2.07 14.38 -6.28
C SER A 288 2.05 15.85 -6.69
N HIS A 289 2.43 16.12 -7.93
CA HIS A 289 2.28 17.38 -8.66
C HIS A 289 0.81 17.84 -8.71
N HIS A 290 0.17 18.05 -7.57
CA HIS A 290 -1.25 18.37 -7.45
C HIS A 290 -1.38 19.60 -6.57
N HIS A 291 -1.48 20.75 -7.24
CA HIS A 291 -1.70 22.10 -6.68
C HIS A 291 -3.04 22.30 -5.95
N HIS A 292 -3.70 21.22 -5.54
CA HIS A 292 -5.07 21.23 -5.02
C HIS A 292 -5.12 21.26 -3.48
N HIS A 293 -4.29 22.09 -2.83
CA HIS A 293 -4.41 22.29 -1.39
C HIS A 293 -5.61 23.20 -1.11
N HIS A 294 -6.73 22.58 -0.77
CA HIS A 294 -7.92 23.27 -0.29
C HIS A 294 -7.83 23.42 1.23
N TYR A 295 -7.64 24.65 1.71
CA TYR A 295 -7.61 24.97 3.13
C TYR A 295 -9.05 25.09 3.65
N TYR A 296 -9.40 24.43 4.75
CA TYR A 296 -10.77 24.46 5.29
C TYR A 296 -10.92 25.39 6.49
N LEU A 297 -9.85 25.53 7.30
CA LEU A 297 -9.85 26.24 8.57
C LEU A 297 -9.05 27.54 8.51
N THR A 298 -8.03 27.62 7.65
CA THR A 298 -7.08 28.74 7.57
C THR A 298 -6.92 29.31 6.17
N ALA A 299 -7.91 29.13 5.29
CA ALA A 299 -7.89 29.63 3.92
C ALA A 299 -7.64 31.16 3.80
N GLY A 300 -8.01 31.93 4.83
CA GLY A 300 -7.73 33.36 4.89
C GLY A 300 -6.33 33.73 5.38
N PHE A 301 -5.50 32.76 5.76
CA PHE A 301 -4.13 32.93 6.24
C PHE A 301 -3.15 32.10 5.39
N PRO A 302 -2.99 32.43 4.09
CA PRO A 302 -2.04 31.73 3.24
C PRO A 302 -0.60 31.84 3.76
N GLU A 303 -0.22 32.99 4.36
CA GLU A 303 1.07 33.16 5.00
C GLU A 303 0.95 33.14 6.53
N ILE A 304 1.97 32.63 7.23
CA ILE A 304 1.97 32.58 8.69
C ILE A 304 1.89 33.99 9.32
N GLU A 305 2.46 35.00 8.66
CA GLU A 305 2.39 36.41 9.07
C GLU A 305 0.97 36.98 9.01
N ASP A 306 0.08 36.40 8.22
CA ASP A 306 -1.28 36.91 8.01
C ASP A 306 -2.10 36.86 9.31
N MET A 307 -1.97 35.80 10.11
CA MET A 307 -2.66 35.72 11.40
C MET A 307 -2.25 36.86 12.34
N SER A 308 -0.97 37.24 12.30
CA SER A 308 -0.44 38.33 13.13
C SER A 308 -0.85 39.72 12.62
N SER A 309 -1.28 39.81 11.35
CA SER A 309 -1.65 41.06 10.70
C SER A 309 -3.08 41.51 11.00
N VAL A 310 -3.96 40.62 11.47
CA VAL A 310 -5.39 40.90 11.71
C VAL A 310 -5.64 42.15 12.57
N MET A 311 -4.85 42.38 13.62
CA MET A 311 -5.03 43.58 14.46
C MET A 311 -4.62 44.87 13.75
N ASN A 312 -3.67 44.80 12.80
CA ASN A 312 -3.26 45.94 11.98
C ASN A 312 -4.26 46.16 10.84
N ASP A 313 -4.78 45.08 10.26
CA ASP A 313 -5.81 45.08 9.23
C ASP A 313 -7.06 45.85 9.66
N LEU A 314 -7.54 45.62 10.89
CA LEU A 314 -8.67 46.36 11.49
C LEU A 314 -8.42 47.87 11.57
N LYS A 315 -7.15 48.27 11.76
CA LYS A 315 -6.73 49.68 11.88
C LYS A 315 -6.37 50.32 10.56
N SER A 316 -6.32 49.55 9.47
CA SER A 316 -5.94 50.04 8.14
C SER A 316 -6.91 51.12 7.65
N ASP A 317 -6.36 52.07 6.88
CA ASP A 317 -7.17 53.15 6.29
C ASP A 317 -8.28 52.59 5.40
N TRP A 318 -7.98 51.52 4.64
CA TRP A 318 -8.95 50.85 3.80
C TRP A 318 -10.10 50.23 4.61
N PHE A 319 -9.83 49.51 5.69
CA PHE A 319 -10.88 48.92 6.53
C PHE A 319 -11.76 50.01 7.17
N ARG A 320 -11.14 51.10 7.63
CA ARG A 320 -11.85 52.25 8.20
C ARG A 320 -12.71 52.98 7.18
N GLU A 321 -12.23 53.17 5.96
CA GLU A 321 -12.95 53.89 4.91
C GLU A 321 -14.06 53.03 4.30
N LYS A 322 -13.74 51.79 3.91
CA LYS A 322 -14.60 50.93 3.08
C LYS A 322 -15.52 50.02 3.89
N ILE A 323 -15.12 49.61 5.09
CA ILE A 323 -15.88 48.65 5.91
C ILE A 323 -16.57 49.35 7.09
N SER A 324 -15.82 49.98 8.00
CA SER A 324 -16.43 50.62 9.18
C SER A 324 -17.01 52.02 8.92
N LYS A 325 -16.70 52.63 7.78
CA LYS A 325 -17.08 54.01 7.41
C LYS A 325 -16.79 55.03 8.53
N GLY A 326 -15.65 54.89 9.18
CA GLY A 326 -15.20 55.77 10.27
C GLY A 326 -15.84 55.52 11.64
N LYS A 327 -16.66 54.47 11.80
CA LYS A 327 -17.20 54.03 13.10
C LYS A 327 -16.12 53.35 13.95
N SER A 328 -16.34 53.31 15.27
CA SER A 328 -15.42 52.67 16.22
C SER A 328 -15.30 51.17 15.97
N ILE A 329 -14.09 50.65 16.02
CA ILE A 329 -13.73 49.23 15.86
C ILE A 329 -13.39 48.55 17.20
N GLU A 330 -13.45 49.30 18.31
CA GLU A 330 -13.00 48.86 19.64
C GLU A 330 -13.68 47.57 20.12
N GLU A 331 -14.97 47.39 19.78
CA GLU A 331 -15.70 46.16 20.12
C GLU A 331 -15.09 44.93 19.44
N LEU A 332 -14.76 45.05 18.15
CA LEU A 332 -14.21 43.95 17.36
C LEU A 332 -12.73 43.67 17.72
N GLU A 333 -11.95 44.72 18.00
CA GLU A 333 -10.58 44.58 18.50
C GLU A 333 -10.54 43.83 19.84
N ASN A 334 -11.43 44.17 20.77
CA ASN A 334 -11.52 43.49 22.06
C ASN A 334 -11.97 42.03 21.90
N ALA A 335 -12.90 41.75 20.99
CA ALA A 335 -13.38 40.40 20.73
C ALA A 335 -12.31 39.49 20.11
N LEU A 336 -11.41 40.03 19.29
CA LEU A 336 -10.34 39.29 18.61
C LEU A 336 -8.98 39.33 19.35
N ALA A 337 -8.88 39.99 20.50
CA ALA A 337 -7.65 40.01 21.30
C ALA A 337 -7.14 38.60 21.69
N PRO A 338 -7.98 37.61 22.05
CA PRO A 338 -7.52 36.24 22.29
C PRO A 338 -6.92 35.60 21.05
N PHE A 339 -7.54 35.80 19.88
CA PHE A 339 -7.01 35.34 18.60
C PHE A 339 -5.63 35.93 18.31
N ALA A 340 -5.41 37.24 18.54
CA ALA A 340 -4.11 37.87 18.32
C ALA A 340 -2.98 37.24 19.16
N HIS A 341 -3.29 36.85 20.41
CA HIS A 341 -2.31 36.15 21.26
C HIS A 341 -2.07 34.71 20.78
N PHE A 342 -3.10 34.03 20.30
CA PHE A 342 -2.96 32.72 19.65
C PHE A 342 -2.09 32.81 18.40
N ALA A 343 -2.31 33.79 17.52
CA ALA A 343 -1.49 34.05 16.33
C ALA A 343 0.00 34.22 16.67
N GLY A 344 0.32 34.95 17.74
CA GLY A 344 1.71 35.09 18.23
C GLY A 344 2.34 33.77 18.66
N LYS A 345 1.57 32.86 19.27
CA LYS A 345 2.03 31.52 19.65
C LYS A 345 2.25 30.64 18.42
N ILE A 346 1.32 30.68 17.46
CA ILE A 346 1.44 29.94 16.19
C ILE A 346 2.65 30.36 15.37
N LYS A 347 2.98 31.65 15.36
CA LYS A 347 4.22 32.14 14.75
C LYS A 347 5.46 31.47 15.33
N ASN A 348 5.52 31.29 16.65
CA ASN A 348 6.65 30.59 17.28
C ASN A 348 6.70 29.13 16.85
N VAL A 349 5.56 28.41 16.90
CA VAL A 349 5.44 27.00 16.47
C VAL A 349 5.94 26.82 15.03
N HIS A 350 5.53 27.70 14.12
CA HIS A 350 5.96 27.63 12.73
C HIS A 350 7.47 27.91 12.58
N GLN A 351 8.02 28.90 13.30
CA GLN A 351 9.46 29.19 13.27
C GLN A 351 10.29 28.00 13.77
N SER A 352 9.90 27.39 14.88
CA SER A 352 10.59 26.22 15.41
C SER A 352 10.40 24.97 14.54
N TRP A 353 9.20 24.78 13.96
CA TRP A 353 8.94 23.75 12.97
C TRP A 353 9.82 23.89 11.73
N SER A 354 9.88 25.08 11.13
CA SER A 354 10.70 25.37 9.95
C SER A 354 12.19 25.11 10.20
N LEU A 355 12.71 25.55 11.36
CA LEU A 355 14.10 25.27 11.75
C LEU A 355 14.35 23.77 11.94
N PHE A 356 13.42 23.05 12.56
CA PHE A 356 13.49 21.61 12.75
C PHE A 356 13.46 20.87 11.40
N GLN A 357 12.45 21.12 10.56
CA GLN A 357 12.29 20.51 9.24
C GLN A 357 13.53 20.72 8.37
N LYS A 358 14.04 21.95 8.30
CA LYS A 358 15.25 22.27 7.52
C LYS A 358 16.48 21.53 8.03
N SER A 359 16.61 21.38 9.34
CA SER A 359 17.76 20.68 9.94
C SER A 359 17.65 19.16 9.74
N PHE A 360 16.46 18.59 9.90
CA PHE A 360 16.20 17.18 9.66
C PHE A 360 16.40 16.80 8.19
N THR A 361 15.85 17.57 7.25
CA THR A 361 15.95 17.30 5.80
C THR A 361 17.41 17.25 5.34
N LYS A 362 18.27 18.11 5.89
CA LYS A 362 19.71 18.09 5.59
C LYS A 362 20.43 16.85 6.13
N ALA A 363 19.94 16.30 7.24
CA ALA A 363 20.57 15.20 7.94
C ALA A 363 19.97 13.83 7.59
N ASP A 364 18.82 13.76 6.94
CA ASP A 364 17.99 12.55 6.81
C ASP A 364 18.71 11.28 6.29
N GLU A 365 19.36 11.39 5.13
CA GLU A 365 20.13 10.29 4.52
C GLU A 365 21.23 9.78 5.47
N PHE A 366 21.85 10.75 6.14
CA PHE A 366 22.90 10.53 7.08
C PHE A 366 22.37 9.87 8.39
N LEU A 367 21.22 10.31 8.91
CA LEU A 367 20.55 9.72 10.08
C LEU A 367 20.09 8.27 9.83
N THR A 368 19.61 7.99 8.63
CA THR A 368 19.20 6.64 8.20
C THR A 368 20.40 5.68 8.24
N THR A 369 21.56 6.15 7.78
CA THR A 369 22.82 5.38 7.78
C THR A 369 23.27 5.04 9.20
N ILE A 370 23.22 6.01 10.13
CA ILE A 370 23.57 5.78 11.54
C ILE A 370 22.64 4.77 12.19
N SER A 371 21.32 4.93 11.99
CA SER A 371 20.32 4.03 12.59
C SER A 371 20.56 2.58 12.18
N ARG A 372 20.91 2.34 10.91
CA ARG A 372 21.29 1.01 10.41
C ARG A 372 22.56 0.50 11.09
N GLY A 373 23.59 1.33 11.21
CA GLY A 373 24.83 0.97 11.92
C GLY A 373 24.58 0.60 13.39
N MET A 374 23.68 1.33 14.05
CA MET A 374 23.28 1.05 15.44
C MET A 374 22.51 -0.27 15.57
N ASP A 375 21.59 -0.58 14.66
CA ASP A 375 20.86 -1.85 14.65
C ASP A 375 21.81 -3.06 14.49
N VAL A 376 22.85 -2.93 13.64
CA VAL A 376 23.90 -3.95 13.51
C VAL A 376 24.64 -4.17 14.84
N ILE A 377 25.00 -3.08 15.54
CA ILE A 377 25.69 -3.14 16.85
C ILE A 377 24.80 -3.80 17.91
N GLU A 378 23.51 -3.46 17.97
CA GLU A 378 22.57 -3.98 18.97
C GLU A 378 22.27 -5.48 18.78
N LYS A 379 22.17 -5.92 17.52
CA LYS A 379 21.91 -7.32 17.16
C LYS A 379 23.12 -8.23 17.35
N TYR A 380 24.33 -7.68 17.39
CA TYR A 380 25.54 -8.47 17.56
C TYR A 380 25.59 -9.14 18.95
N ASP A 381 25.89 -10.44 18.99
CA ASP A 381 26.05 -11.20 20.23
C ASP A 381 27.49 -11.14 20.74
N PHE A 382 27.77 -10.24 21.67
CA PHE A 382 29.09 -10.02 22.26
C PHE A 382 29.57 -11.16 23.18
N SER A 383 28.78 -12.22 23.38
CA SER A 383 29.11 -13.36 24.25
C SER A 383 29.80 -14.52 23.53
N ARG A 384 29.91 -14.48 22.19
CA ARG A 384 30.51 -15.55 21.38
C ARG A 384 32.02 -15.68 21.60
N ASP A 385 32.53 -16.90 21.41
CA ASP A 385 33.97 -17.20 21.43
C ASP A 385 34.62 -16.81 20.10
N GLU A 386 34.99 -15.54 20.00
CA GLU A 386 35.58 -14.95 18.80
C GLU A 386 37.02 -15.43 18.55
N GLU A 387 37.77 -15.78 19.60
CA GLU A 387 39.14 -16.26 19.47
C GLU A 387 39.20 -17.62 18.76
N THR A 388 38.29 -18.53 19.12
CA THR A 388 38.19 -19.83 18.44
C THR A 388 37.78 -19.68 16.99
N TYR A 389 36.83 -18.79 16.69
CA TYR A 389 36.42 -18.51 15.30
C TYR A 389 37.60 -18.05 14.43
N PHE A 390 38.33 -17.00 14.82
CA PHE A 390 39.42 -16.47 14.00
C PHE A 390 40.56 -17.48 13.80
N ARG A 391 40.87 -18.25 14.84
CA ARG A 391 41.88 -19.32 14.77
C ARG A 391 41.48 -20.42 13.77
N ASP A 392 40.26 -20.92 13.86
CA ASP A 392 39.77 -21.99 12.98
C ASP A 392 39.60 -21.49 11.54
N PHE A 393 39.09 -20.26 11.37
CA PHE A 393 38.96 -19.59 10.08
C PHE A 393 40.31 -19.39 9.40
N GLN A 394 41.28 -18.81 10.12
CA GLN A 394 42.64 -18.57 9.61
C GLN A 394 43.34 -19.89 9.26
N SER A 395 43.25 -20.91 10.13
CA SER A 395 43.85 -22.22 9.88
C SER A 395 43.21 -22.90 8.66
N GLY A 396 41.88 -22.84 8.56
CA GLY A 396 41.11 -23.38 7.44
C GLY A 396 41.52 -22.75 6.11
N ILE A 397 41.40 -21.43 5.99
CA ILE A 397 41.66 -20.72 4.74
C ILE A 397 43.14 -20.80 4.32
N THR A 398 44.08 -20.64 5.25
CA THR A 398 45.52 -20.70 4.93
C THR A 398 45.92 -22.08 4.42
N SER A 399 45.35 -23.14 4.99
CA SER A 399 45.63 -24.51 4.54
C SER A 399 45.12 -24.77 3.12
N CYS A 400 43.94 -24.24 2.75
CA CYS A 400 43.37 -24.44 1.43
C CYS A 400 43.98 -23.54 0.36
N LEU A 401 44.26 -22.26 0.66
CA LEU A 401 44.90 -21.35 -0.28
C LEU A 401 46.34 -21.76 -0.63
N SER A 402 46.97 -22.64 0.15
CA SER A 402 48.29 -23.19 -0.16
C SER A 402 48.33 -24.02 -1.45
N PHE A 403 47.18 -24.49 -1.94
CA PHE A 403 47.06 -25.16 -3.23
C PHE A 403 47.06 -24.19 -4.41
N PHE A 404 46.72 -22.92 -4.18
CA PHE A 404 46.61 -21.90 -5.22
C PHE A 404 47.98 -21.32 -5.62
N LYS A 405 48.17 -21.03 -6.91
CA LYS A 405 49.40 -20.47 -7.49
C LYS A 405 49.07 -19.29 -8.40
N TYR A 406 49.90 -18.25 -8.37
CA TYR A 406 49.74 -17.07 -9.22
C TYR A 406 50.20 -17.26 -10.68
N ASP A 407 50.73 -18.44 -11.01
CA ASP A 407 51.39 -18.70 -12.29
C ASP A 407 50.40 -19.30 -13.30
N TYR A 408 49.87 -18.45 -14.19
CA TYR A 408 49.05 -18.83 -15.35
C TYR A 408 49.34 -17.91 -16.54
N ASP A 409 49.08 -18.39 -17.75
CA ASP A 409 49.30 -17.66 -18.99
C ASP A 409 48.23 -16.56 -19.18
N GLU A 410 48.63 -15.29 -19.05
CA GLU A 410 47.74 -14.13 -19.25
C GLU A 410 47.18 -14.06 -20.68
N GLY A 411 47.88 -14.63 -21.68
CA GLY A 411 47.38 -14.73 -23.05
C GLY A 411 46.20 -15.70 -23.19
N LEU A 412 46.13 -16.73 -22.34
CA LEU A 412 44.98 -17.63 -22.28
C LEU A 412 43.77 -16.94 -21.61
N GLU A 413 43.99 -16.07 -20.63
CA GLU A 413 42.92 -15.25 -20.04
C GLU A 413 42.31 -14.27 -21.05
N GLU A 414 43.15 -13.53 -21.77
CA GLU A 414 42.68 -12.56 -22.78
C GLU A 414 41.93 -13.27 -23.92
N SER A 415 42.44 -14.43 -24.37
CA SER A 415 41.74 -15.27 -25.35
C SER A 415 40.40 -15.78 -24.84
N PHE A 416 40.32 -16.21 -23.57
CA PHE A 416 39.07 -16.62 -22.96
C PHE A 416 38.05 -15.47 -22.92
N ARG A 417 38.45 -14.27 -22.47
CA ARG A 417 37.52 -13.15 -22.27
C ARG A 417 36.88 -12.73 -23.59
N ASN A 418 37.67 -12.65 -24.66
CA ASN A 418 37.17 -12.32 -26.00
C ASN A 418 36.12 -13.32 -26.49
N ASP A 419 36.34 -14.62 -26.30
CA ASP A 419 35.38 -15.64 -26.72
C ASP A 419 34.19 -15.77 -25.75
N TYR A 420 34.39 -15.47 -24.45
CA TYR A 420 33.33 -15.44 -23.44
C TYR A 420 32.31 -14.34 -23.72
N GLU A 421 32.72 -13.15 -24.18
CA GLU A 421 31.79 -12.07 -24.53
C GLU A 421 30.73 -12.53 -25.55
N LEU A 422 31.13 -13.36 -26.51
CA LEU A 422 30.21 -13.94 -27.49
C LEU A 422 29.23 -14.95 -26.88
N LEU A 423 29.68 -15.73 -25.88
CA LEU A 423 28.83 -16.64 -25.11
C LEU A 423 27.87 -15.88 -24.18
N ALA A 424 28.34 -14.81 -23.53
CA ALA A 424 27.53 -13.95 -22.68
C ALA A 424 26.41 -13.27 -23.47
N ALA A 425 26.73 -12.75 -24.66
CA ALA A 425 25.74 -12.18 -25.58
C ALA A 425 24.67 -13.20 -26.00
N TYR A 426 25.03 -14.48 -26.14
CA TYR A 426 24.07 -15.56 -26.38
C TYR A 426 23.14 -15.75 -25.16
N VAL A 427 23.67 -15.83 -23.94
CA VAL A 427 22.86 -15.97 -22.72
C VAL A 427 21.89 -14.80 -22.55
N GLU A 428 22.38 -13.56 -22.69
CA GLU A 428 21.58 -12.34 -22.58
C GLU A 428 20.41 -12.31 -23.59
N SER A 429 20.64 -12.85 -24.80
CA SER A 429 19.58 -12.94 -25.81
C SER A 429 18.46 -13.91 -25.41
N VAL A 430 18.77 -14.98 -24.68
CA VAL A 430 17.78 -15.94 -24.14
C VAL A 430 16.99 -15.30 -23.00
N ASP A 431 17.65 -14.56 -22.10
CA ASP A 431 17.01 -13.83 -21.01
C ASP A 431 16.05 -12.74 -21.54
N SER A 432 16.48 -12.01 -22.57
CA SER A 432 15.65 -10.99 -23.22
C SER A 432 14.38 -11.58 -23.86
N LEU A 433 14.47 -12.79 -24.41
CA LEU A 433 13.31 -13.52 -24.94
C LEU A 433 12.36 -13.96 -23.81
N GLU A 434 12.89 -14.38 -22.66
CA GLU A 434 12.09 -14.73 -21.48
C GLU A 434 11.35 -13.53 -20.91
N GLU A 435 12.03 -12.41 -20.69
CA GLU A 435 11.39 -11.18 -20.19
C GLU A 435 10.28 -10.71 -21.12
N TRP A 436 10.54 -10.73 -22.43
CA TRP A 436 9.52 -10.40 -23.42
C TRP A 436 8.31 -11.34 -23.31
N SER A 437 8.54 -12.65 -23.13
CA SER A 437 7.47 -13.64 -23.00
C SER A 437 6.59 -13.40 -21.77
N GLN A 438 7.18 -13.03 -20.64
CA GLN A 438 6.45 -12.74 -19.40
C GLN A 438 5.56 -11.50 -19.56
N ARG A 439 6.12 -10.40 -20.10
CA ARG A 439 5.34 -9.18 -20.38
C ARG A 439 4.22 -9.43 -21.39
N MET A 440 4.47 -10.27 -22.39
CA MET A 440 3.47 -10.67 -23.37
C MET A 440 2.37 -11.53 -22.72
N ASN A 441 2.72 -12.44 -21.80
CA ASN A 441 1.78 -13.27 -21.06
C ASN A 441 0.81 -12.43 -20.21
N ASP A 442 1.28 -11.37 -19.56
CA ASP A 442 0.44 -10.44 -18.79
C ASP A 442 -0.59 -9.70 -19.65
N MET A 443 -0.31 -9.54 -20.95
CA MET A 443 -1.19 -8.89 -21.91
C MET A 443 -2.13 -9.86 -22.63
N LEU A 444 -1.81 -11.15 -22.64
CA LEU A 444 -2.65 -12.18 -23.25
C LEU A 444 -3.87 -12.44 -22.38
N SER A 445 -5.04 -12.41 -23.01
CA SER A 445 -6.32 -12.69 -22.37
C SER A 445 -7.24 -13.44 -23.33
N PRO A 446 -8.28 -14.13 -22.84
CA PRO A 446 -9.29 -14.76 -23.70
C PRO A 446 -9.93 -13.78 -24.71
N ALA A 447 -9.85 -12.48 -24.44
CA ALA A 447 -10.30 -11.40 -25.32
C ALA A 447 -9.52 -11.33 -26.65
N PHE A 448 -8.23 -11.69 -26.66
CA PHE A 448 -7.40 -11.72 -27.87
C PHE A 448 -7.77 -12.88 -28.79
N ASP A 449 -8.01 -14.07 -28.24
CA ASP A 449 -8.52 -15.22 -29.02
C ASP A 449 -9.88 -14.90 -29.64
N LEU A 450 -10.76 -14.22 -28.91
CA LEU A 450 -12.04 -13.76 -29.43
C LEU A 450 -11.87 -12.76 -30.59
N PHE A 451 -10.90 -11.84 -30.50
CA PHE A 451 -10.55 -10.94 -31.57
C PHE A 451 -10.06 -11.69 -32.81
N LEU A 452 -9.10 -12.62 -32.66
CA LEU A 452 -8.58 -13.43 -33.77
C LEU A 452 -9.69 -14.23 -34.47
N ASN A 453 -10.63 -14.76 -33.69
CA ASN A 453 -11.79 -15.49 -34.21
C ASN A 453 -12.68 -14.60 -35.08
N LYS A 454 -13.02 -13.39 -34.61
CA LYS A 454 -13.84 -12.43 -35.37
C LYS A 454 -13.09 -11.87 -36.57
N PHE A 455 -11.81 -11.56 -36.42
CA PHE A 455 -10.94 -11.09 -37.50
C PHE A 455 -10.87 -12.10 -38.66
N SER A 456 -10.82 -13.41 -38.35
CA SER A 456 -10.83 -14.47 -39.37
C SER A 456 -12.15 -14.56 -40.18
N GLN A 457 -13.23 -13.95 -39.68
CA GLN A 457 -14.56 -13.97 -40.32
C GLN A 457 -14.83 -12.75 -41.22
N ILE A 458 -13.96 -11.74 -41.22
CA ILE A 458 -14.10 -10.57 -42.11
C ILE A 458 -14.03 -11.04 -43.57
N ARG A 459 -15.19 -10.98 -44.26
CA ARG A 459 -15.40 -11.55 -45.61
C ARG A 459 -14.62 -10.78 -46.69
N LYS A 460 -14.05 -11.54 -47.63
CA LYS A 460 -13.45 -11.07 -48.90
C LYS A 460 -14.47 -10.65 -49.98
N GLU A 461 -15.75 -10.50 -49.63
CA GLU A 461 -16.82 -10.25 -50.61
C GLU A 461 -17.04 -8.76 -50.86
N GLY A 462 -16.78 -8.35 -52.11
CA GLY A 462 -16.84 -6.96 -52.59
C GLY A 462 -15.45 -6.42 -52.91
N LYS A 463 -15.33 -5.50 -53.87
CA LYS A 463 -14.08 -4.78 -54.21
C LYS A 463 -13.67 -3.81 -53.10
N LYS A 464 -13.52 -4.28 -51.85
CA LYS A 464 -13.04 -3.49 -50.72
C LYS A 464 -11.54 -3.32 -50.83
N ASN A 465 -11.04 -2.11 -50.60
CA ASN A 465 -9.61 -1.83 -50.56
C ASN A 465 -9.07 -2.08 -49.13
N ALA A 466 -7.75 -2.10 -48.96
CA ALA A 466 -7.12 -2.39 -47.66
C ALA A 466 -7.49 -1.37 -46.56
N ARG A 467 -7.80 -0.12 -46.93
CA ARG A 467 -8.24 0.92 -45.99
C ARG A 467 -9.65 0.61 -45.46
N ASP A 468 -10.56 0.18 -46.32
CA ASP A 468 -11.93 -0.18 -45.90
C ASP A 468 -11.92 -1.35 -44.92
N ILE A 469 -11.09 -2.37 -45.18
CA ILE A 469 -10.93 -3.52 -44.29
C ILE A 469 -10.28 -3.12 -42.98
N LYS A 470 -9.34 -2.16 -42.99
CA LYS A 470 -8.72 -1.65 -41.78
C LYS A 470 -9.73 -1.00 -40.83
N GLU A 471 -10.63 -0.17 -41.35
CA GLU A 471 -11.68 0.42 -40.51
C GLU A 471 -12.61 -0.65 -39.94
N GLU A 472 -12.95 -1.68 -40.71
CA GLU A 472 -13.73 -2.83 -40.23
C GLU A 472 -13.00 -3.63 -39.13
N ILE A 473 -11.67 -3.70 -39.17
CA ILE A 473 -10.86 -4.30 -38.10
C ILE A 473 -10.90 -3.45 -36.82
N LYS A 474 -10.89 -2.11 -36.94
CA LYS A 474 -10.97 -1.19 -35.79
C LYS A 474 -12.30 -1.31 -35.05
N ASP A 475 -13.37 -1.62 -35.77
CA ASP A 475 -14.71 -1.80 -35.21
C ASP A 475 -14.87 -3.16 -34.50
N LEU A 476 -13.88 -4.05 -34.55
CA LEU A 476 -13.93 -5.32 -33.82
C LEU A 476 -13.83 -5.10 -32.30
N ILE A 477 -14.62 -5.88 -31.57
CA ILE A 477 -14.53 -5.95 -30.11
C ILE A 477 -13.11 -6.37 -29.71
N ASN A 478 -12.53 -5.69 -28.71
CA ASN A 478 -11.17 -5.88 -28.22
C ASN A 478 -10.05 -5.45 -29.18
N PHE A 479 -10.35 -4.58 -30.15
CA PHE A 479 -9.36 -4.04 -31.09
C PHE A 479 -8.17 -3.38 -30.38
N GLU A 480 -8.38 -2.41 -29.47
CA GLU A 480 -7.29 -1.68 -28.81
C GLU A 480 -6.35 -2.61 -28.03
N SER A 481 -6.88 -3.60 -27.32
CA SER A 481 -6.07 -4.60 -26.62
C SER A 481 -5.31 -5.51 -27.59
N SER A 482 -5.91 -5.85 -28.73
CA SER A 482 -5.31 -6.72 -29.74
C SER A 482 -4.25 -6.00 -30.57
N GLU A 483 -4.45 -4.71 -30.87
CA GLU A 483 -3.46 -3.86 -31.52
C GLU A 483 -2.17 -3.76 -30.69
N LYS A 484 -2.30 -3.58 -29.37
CA LYS A 484 -1.15 -3.63 -28.44
C LYS A 484 -0.42 -4.97 -28.51
N VAL A 485 -1.14 -6.08 -28.51
CA VAL A 485 -0.55 -7.42 -28.67
C VAL A 485 0.24 -7.54 -29.99
N PHE A 486 -0.35 -7.16 -31.13
CA PHE A 486 0.35 -7.23 -32.41
C PHE A 486 1.58 -6.31 -32.48
N SER A 487 1.55 -5.16 -31.81
CA SER A 487 2.69 -4.23 -31.77
C SER A 487 3.93 -4.83 -31.09
N MET A 488 3.76 -5.75 -30.15
CA MET A 488 4.87 -6.40 -29.43
C MET A 488 5.69 -7.36 -30.29
N PHE A 489 5.11 -7.89 -31.38
CA PHE A 489 5.79 -8.84 -32.26
C PHE A 489 6.94 -8.20 -33.06
N ASP A 490 6.98 -6.86 -33.17
CA ASP A 490 8.15 -6.18 -33.72
C ASP A 490 9.39 -6.31 -32.81
N ASN A 491 9.17 -6.23 -31.49
CA ASN A 491 10.23 -6.47 -30.52
C ASN A 491 10.70 -7.94 -30.57
N LEU A 492 9.75 -8.90 -30.55
CA LEU A 492 10.09 -10.32 -30.66
C LEU A 492 10.88 -10.65 -31.93
N LYS A 493 10.53 -10.04 -33.07
CA LYS A 493 11.25 -10.20 -34.34
C LYS A 493 12.73 -9.84 -34.19
N ASN A 494 13.01 -8.69 -33.56
CA ASN A 494 14.39 -8.23 -33.36
C ASN A 494 15.13 -9.13 -32.35
N LEU A 495 14.49 -9.50 -31.24
CA LEU A 495 15.07 -10.39 -30.24
C LEU A 495 15.43 -11.77 -30.81
N GLN A 496 14.53 -12.39 -31.59
CA GLN A 496 14.82 -13.67 -32.25
C GLN A 496 15.94 -13.54 -33.29
N LYS A 497 16.04 -12.41 -33.99
CA LYS A 497 17.14 -12.16 -34.94
C LYS A 497 18.48 -12.01 -34.22
N THR A 498 18.54 -11.21 -33.17
CA THR A 498 19.74 -11.04 -32.34
C THR A 498 20.18 -12.36 -31.73
N HIS A 499 19.25 -13.16 -31.20
CA HIS A 499 19.57 -14.49 -30.69
C HIS A 499 20.20 -15.39 -31.76
N MET A 500 19.68 -15.38 -32.99
CA MET A 500 20.27 -16.17 -34.08
C MET A 500 21.67 -15.70 -34.48
N GLU A 501 21.90 -14.39 -34.50
CA GLU A 501 23.22 -13.80 -34.77
C GLU A 501 24.23 -14.24 -33.70
N HIS A 502 23.84 -14.23 -32.43
CA HIS A 502 24.67 -14.71 -31.33
C HIS A 502 24.84 -16.24 -31.34
N ASP A 503 23.80 -17.01 -31.71
CA ASP A 503 23.93 -18.47 -31.89
C ASP A 503 24.97 -18.78 -32.97
N GLU A 504 24.94 -18.06 -34.09
CA GLU A 504 25.88 -18.26 -35.20
C GLU A 504 27.32 -17.96 -34.79
N SER A 505 27.55 -16.82 -34.10
CA SER A 505 28.85 -16.43 -33.56
C SER A 505 29.45 -17.44 -32.59
N THR A 506 28.61 -18.22 -31.90
CA THR A 506 29.04 -19.19 -30.88
C THR A 506 29.19 -20.63 -31.41
N ARG A 507 29.04 -20.89 -32.72
CA ARG A 507 29.07 -22.28 -33.25
C ARG A 507 30.44 -22.94 -33.26
N ASN A 508 31.48 -22.13 -33.37
CA ASN A 508 32.87 -22.61 -33.49
C ASN A 508 33.71 -22.31 -32.24
N LEU A 509 33.11 -21.72 -31.21
CA LEU A 509 33.81 -21.39 -29.97
C LEU A 509 34.01 -22.64 -29.12
N ARG A 510 35.23 -22.81 -28.60
CA ARG A 510 35.63 -23.88 -27.69
C ARG A 510 36.46 -23.29 -26.58
N VAL A 511 35.80 -22.47 -25.77
CA VAL A 511 36.36 -21.84 -24.58
C VAL A 511 36.25 -22.81 -23.41
N THR A 512 37.29 -22.89 -22.60
CA THR A 512 37.28 -23.62 -21.33
C THR A 512 38.07 -22.85 -20.29
N ILE A 513 37.65 -22.96 -19.04
CA ILE A 513 38.43 -22.43 -17.92
C ILE A 513 39.41 -23.48 -17.33
N SER A 514 39.33 -24.73 -17.79
CA SER A 514 40.05 -25.87 -17.21
C SER A 514 41.57 -25.67 -17.16
N GLU A 515 42.18 -25.12 -18.22
CA GLU A 515 43.63 -24.93 -18.28
C GLU A 515 44.12 -23.86 -17.29
N VAL A 516 43.45 -22.70 -17.25
CA VAL A 516 43.75 -21.63 -16.30
C VAL A 516 43.51 -22.11 -14.87
N ALA A 517 42.35 -22.72 -14.59
CA ALA A 517 42.00 -23.23 -13.27
C ALA A 517 42.97 -24.33 -12.76
N LYS A 518 43.48 -25.21 -13.63
CA LYS A 518 44.52 -26.20 -13.28
C LYS A 518 45.86 -25.55 -12.98
N SER A 519 46.30 -24.63 -13.83
CA SER A 519 47.59 -23.96 -13.67
C SER A 519 47.67 -23.18 -12.35
N THR A 520 46.54 -22.61 -11.91
CA THR A 520 46.43 -21.87 -10.66
C THR A 520 46.09 -22.73 -9.45
N GLY A 521 45.84 -24.04 -9.59
CA GLY A 521 45.41 -24.89 -8.46
C GLY A 521 44.03 -24.53 -7.90
N PHE A 522 43.16 -23.93 -8.73
CA PHE A 522 41.82 -23.48 -8.35
C PHE A 522 40.95 -24.66 -7.89
N PHE A 523 40.95 -25.78 -8.62
CA PHE A 523 40.11 -26.94 -8.31
C PHE A 523 40.49 -27.60 -6.98
N GLU A 524 41.78 -27.72 -6.68
CA GLU A 524 42.29 -28.25 -5.42
C GLU A 524 41.96 -27.33 -4.24
N THR A 525 42.10 -26.02 -4.45
CA THR A 525 41.73 -24.99 -3.47
C THR A 525 40.23 -25.04 -3.17
N SER A 526 39.42 -25.11 -4.23
CA SER A 526 37.97 -25.21 -4.20
C SER A 526 37.49 -26.45 -3.43
N LYS A 527 38.04 -27.62 -3.76
CA LYS A 527 37.74 -28.87 -3.07
C LYS A 527 38.06 -28.79 -1.58
N CYS A 528 39.23 -28.25 -1.21
CA CYS A 528 39.63 -28.10 0.18
C CYS A 528 38.66 -27.20 0.97
N LEU A 529 38.24 -26.08 0.40
CA LEU A 529 37.32 -25.14 1.05
C LEU A 529 35.92 -25.75 1.25
N ARG A 530 35.41 -26.51 0.28
CA ARG A 530 34.14 -27.27 0.42
C ARG A 530 34.21 -28.32 1.52
N GLU A 531 35.27 -29.15 1.53
CA GLU A 531 35.44 -30.21 2.55
C GLU A 531 35.50 -29.64 3.97
N LYS A 532 36.05 -28.44 4.13
CA LYS A 532 36.10 -27.71 5.40
C LYS A 532 34.84 -26.89 5.72
N LYS A 533 33.84 -26.89 4.84
CA LYS A 533 32.61 -26.07 4.96
C LYS A 533 32.92 -24.61 5.21
N PHE A 534 33.81 -24.06 4.39
CA PHE A 534 34.26 -22.69 4.53
C PHE A 534 33.09 -21.71 4.30
N ASP A 535 32.86 -20.83 5.27
CA ASP A 535 31.81 -19.82 5.25
C ASP A 535 32.39 -18.48 5.71
N THR A 536 32.27 -17.47 4.85
CA THR A 536 32.77 -16.11 5.06
C THR A 536 31.72 -15.17 5.65
N GLU A 537 30.45 -15.57 5.75
CA GLU A 537 29.36 -14.72 6.23
C GLU A 537 29.67 -14.17 7.64
N GLN A 538 30.22 -15.02 8.50
CA GLN A 538 30.62 -14.64 9.84
C GLN A 538 31.78 -13.64 9.90
N LEU A 539 32.70 -13.64 8.93
CA LEU A 539 33.77 -12.65 8.85
C LEU A 539 33.21 -11.32 8.35
N THR A 540 32.39 -11.37 7.31
CA THR A 540 31.72 -10.20 6.71
C THR A 540 30.87 -9.46 7.73
N MET A 541 30.09 -10.19 8.55
CA MET A 541 29.32 -9.58 9.65
C MET A 541 30.21 -8.84 10.65
N LYS A 542 31.36 -9.42 11.01
CA LYS A 542 32.32 -8.80 11.93
C LYS A 542 32.98 -7.56 11.33
N ILE A 543 33.33 -7.59 10.05
CA ILE A 543 33.88 -6.43 9.33
C ILE A 543 32.83 -5.31 9.23
N SER A 544 31.58 -5.67 8.92
CA SER A 544 30.46 -4.74 8.88
C SER A 544 30.22 -4.07 10.23
N LEU A 545 30.33 -4.81 11.34
CA LEU A 545 30.25 -4.26 12.68
C LEU A 545 31.36 -3.22 12.94
N VAL A 546 32.61 -3.56 12.60
CA VAL A 546 33.76 -2.65 12.75
C VAL A 546 33.57 -1.38 11.92
N ASN A 547 33.19 -1.50 10.64
CA ASN A 547 32.91 -0.35 9.78
C ASN A 547 31.79 0.52 10.34
N SER A 548 30.70 -0.09 10.82
CA SER A 548 29.56 0.64 11.39
C SER A 548 29.97 1.45 12.63
N ILE A 549 30.90 0.93 13.44
CA ILE A 549 31.42 1.62 14.62
C ILE A 549 32.36 2.77 14.24
N LEU A 550 33.19 2.59 13.21
CA LEU A 550 34.19 3.57 12.79
C LEU A 550 33.57 4.75 12.01
N ASP A 551 32.48 4.53 11.28
CA ASP A 551 31.85 5.53 10.39
C ASP A 551 31.03 6.60 11.13
N VAL A 552 30.60 6.35 12.37
CA VAL A 552 29.93 7.38 13.18
C VAL A 552 30.98 8.42 13.61
N THR A 553 30.80 9.74 13.38
CA THR A 553 31.76 10.80 13.82
C THR A 553 31.31 11.56 15.09
N LEU A 554 32.13 12.47 15.63
CA LEU A 554 31.75 13.25 16.83
C LEU A 554 30.78 14.37 16.44
N ASP A 555 31.10 15.06 15.34
CA ASP A 555 30.29 16.15 14.76
C ASP A 555 28.85 15.70 14.48
N ILE A 556 28.70 14.44 14.12
CA ILE A 556 27.44 13.73 13.90
C ILE A 556 26.54 13.71 15.14
N PHE A 557 27.10 13.43 16.33
CA PHE A 557 26.32 13.40 17.58
C PHE A 557 25.84 14.80 17.95
N ASP A 558 26.65 15.82 17.68
CA ASP A 558 26.31 17.21 17.96
C ASP A 558 25.21 17.72 17.02
N GLU A 559 25.23 17.31 15.74
CA GLU A 559 24.17 17.60 14.78
C GLU A 559 22.85 16.94 15.17
N LEU A 560 22.89 15.67 15.56
CA LEU A 560 21.73 14.93 16.08
C LEU A 560 21.11 15.58 17.33
N LYS A 561 21.95 15.98 18.29
CA LYS A 561 21.50 16.70 19.49
C LYS A 561 20.86 18.04 19.14
N THR A 562 21.42 18.74 18.14
CA THR A 562 20.85 19.99 17.64
C THR A 562 19.45 19.77 17.07
N ILE A 563 19.26 18.73 16.27
CA ILE A 563 17.95 18.36 15.70
C ILE A 563 16.95 18.01 16.82
N LEU A 564 17.34 17.19 17.79
CA LEU A 564 16.49 16.81 18.93
C LEU A 564 16.10 18.02 19.80
N ASN A 565 17.01 18.98 19.98
CA ASN A 565 16.73 20.22 20.72
C ASN A 565 15.74 21.11 19.96
N LEU A 566 15.89 21.23 18.64
CA LEU A 566 14.93 21.96 17.80
C LEU A 566 13.54 21.29 17.84
N PHE A 567 13.50 19.96 17.81
CA PHE A 567 12.28 19.18 17.96
C PHE A 567 11.60 19.42 19.32
N SER A 568 12.38 19.36 20.41
CA SER A 568 11.89 19.61 21.77
C SER A 568 11.34 21.03 21.92
N LYS A 569 12.02 22.03 21.36
CA LYS A 569 11.56 23.41 21.33
C LYS A 569 10.23 23.55 20.60
N MET A 570 10.11 22.99 19.39
CA MET A 570 8.88 23.03 18.59
C MET A 570 7.70 22.39 19.36
N ARG A 571 7.92 21.23 19.96
CA ARG A 571 6.91 20.52 20.77
C ARG A 571 6.43 21.35 21.96
N THR A 572 7.34 22.05 22.63
CA THR A 572 7.01 22.91 23.77
C THR A 572 6.14 24.08 23.32
N GLU A 573 6.53 24.77 22.24
CA GLU A 573 5.78 25.90 21.70
C GLU A 573 4.39 25.46 21.19
N LEU A 574 4.28 24.24 20.65
CA LEU A 574 3.02 23.64 20.22
C LEU A 574 2.07 23.45 21.42
N PHE A 575 2.52 22.77 22.48
CA PHE A 575 1.69 22.56 23.67
C PHE A 575 1.28 23.89 24.34
N ASP A 576 2.20 24.86 24.37
CA ASP A 576 1.91 26.22 24.85
C ASP A 576 0.81 26.92 24.03
N ALA A 577 0.69 26.63 22.73
CA ALA A 577 -0.38 27.13 21.87
C ALA A 577 -1.71 26.43 22.15
N GLU A 578 -1.70 25.10 22.29
CA GLU A 578 -2.89 24.31 22.58
C GLU A 578 -3.49 24.62 23.96
N ASP A 579 -2.64 24.73 24.98
CA ASP A 579 -3.06 24.99 26.34
C ASP A 579 -3.63 26.41 26.49
N PHE A 580 -3.08 27.38 25.77
CA PHE A 580 -3.64 28.73 25.71
C PHE A 580 -5.12 28.73 25.25
N VAL A 581 -5.45 27.98 24.20
CA VAL A 581 -6.83 27.89 23.69
C VAL A 581 -7.75 27.12 24.65
N LYS A 582 -7.25 26.06 25.28
CA LYS A 582 -8.00 25.31 26.31
C LYS A 582 -8.33 26.19 27.52
N GLU A 583 -7.38 27.01 27.98
CA GLU A 583 -7.59 27.93 29.11
C GLU A 583 -8.59 29.04 28.76
N THR A 584 -8.42 29.66 27.59
CA THR A 584 -9.27 30.78 27.14
C THR A 584 -10.72 30.34 26.95
N SER A 585 -10.94 29.19 26.27
CA SER A 585 -12.28 28.62 26.09
C SER A 585 -12.95 28.21 27.42
N SER A 586 -12.16 27.85 28.44
CA SER A 586 -12.67 27.48 29.76
C SER A 586 -13.02 28.68 30.64
N ARG A 587 -12.29 29.80 30.52
CA ARG A 587 -12.60 31.06 31.23
C ARG A 587 -13.89 31.69 30.69
N ASN A 588 -14.08 31.73 29.37
CA ASN A 588 -15.23 32.35 28.72
C ASN A 588 -16.56 31.58 28.90
N GLN A 589 -16.54 30.33 29.38
CA GLN A 589 -17.75 29.59 29.74
C GLN A 589 -18.38 30.00 31.08
N ARG A 590 -17.61 30.65 31.97
CA ARG A 590 -18.09 31.04 33.31
C ARG A 590 -18.88 32.35 33.31
N ASP A 591 -18.75 33.17 32.26
CA ASP A 591 -19.47 34.44 32.09
C ASP A 591 -20.73 34.26 31.20
N VAL A 592 -21.79 33.70 31.80
CA VAL A 592 -23.07 33.43 31.12
C VAL A 592 -23.75 34.72 30.60
N SER A 593 -23.42 35.89 31.18
CA SER A 593 -23.92 37.20 30.75
C SER A 593 -23.33 37.74 29.45
N GLN A 594 -22.20 37.21 28.96
CA GLN A 594 -21.56 37.69 27.71
C GLN A 594 -22.02 36.96 26.44
N LYS A 595 -22.65 35.77 26.55
CA LYS A 595 -23.09 34.98 25.38
C LYS A 595 -24.12 35.69 24.49
N SER A 596 -24.94 36.58 25.05
CA SER A 596 -25.94 37.35 24.28
C SER A 596 -25.39 38.66 23.69
N LYS A 597 -24.15 39.04 24.02
CA LYS A 597 -23.50 40.30 23.61
C LYS A 597 -22.25 40.13 22.74
N ASN A 598 -21.77 38.91 22.51
CA ASN A 598 -20.53 38.71 21.76
C ASN A 598 -20.76 38.85 20.24
N SER A 599 -20.34 39.99 19.66
CA SER A 599 -20.59 40.35 18.27
C SER A 599 -20.02 39.36 17.26
N ILE A 600 -18.89 38.71 17.55
CA ILE A 600 -18.30 37.68 16.66
C ILE A 600 -19.15 36.42 16.50
N LEU A 601 -20.11 36.15 17.40
CA LEU A 601 -21.03 35.01 17.27
C LEU A 601 -22.22 35.31 16.35
N LYS A 602 -22.43 36.58 15.95
CA LYS A 602 -23.51 37.00 15.04
C LYS A 602 -23.26 36.60 13.58
N LEU A 603 -22.00 36.34 13.18
CA LEU A 603 -21.69 35.87 11.84
C LEU A 603 -22.13 34.41 11.68
N GLU A 604 -23.33 34.20 11.14
CA GLU A 604 -23.85 32.87 10.86
C GLU A 604 -23.00 32.15 9.80
N ASN A 605 -22.73 30.85 10.02
CA ASN A 605 -21.89 30.03 9.15
C ASN A 605 -20.49 30.62 8.88
N SER A 606 -19.91 31.32 9.86
CA SER A 606 -18.59 31.98 9.77
C SER A 606 -17.48 31.08 9.21
N GLU A 607 -17.41 29.81 9.63
CA GLU A 607 -16.44 28.82 9.12
C GLU A 607 -16.56 28.65 7.59
N LYS A 608 -17.78 28.48 7.07
CA LYS A 608 -18.04 28.32 5.64
C LYS A 608 -17.78 29.59 4.83
N LEU A 609 -18.13 30.75 5.39
CA LEU A 609 -17.87 32.04 4.74
C LEU A 609 -16.37 32.34 4.63
N SER A 610 -15.62 32.00 5.69
CA SER A 610 -14.17 32.10 5.73
C SER A 610 -13.51 31.18 4.69
N ASP A 611 -13.91 29.91 4.67
CA ASP A 611 -13.46 28.91 3.69
C ASP A 611 -13.65 29.40 2.25
N HIS A 612 -14.88 29.77 1.89
CA HIS A 612 -15.19 30.24 0.54
C HIS A 612 -14.38 31.47 0.12
N LEU A 613 -14.32 32.49 0.98
CA LEU A 613 -13.60 33.73 0.65
C LEU A 613 -12.09 33.47 0.58
N GLY A 614 -11.53 32.75 1.55
CA GLY A 614 -10.11 32.42 1.61
C GLY A 614 -9.64 31.64 0.38
N ASN A 615 -10.36 30.57 0.01
CA ASN A 615 -10.02 29.79 -1.19
C ASN A 615 -10.17 30.61 -2.48
N GLY A 616 -11.19 31.46 -2.59
CA GLY A 616 -11.30 32.39 -3.72
C GLY A 616 -10.12 33.36 -3.81
N MET A 617 -9.65 33.88 -2.66
CA MET A 617 -8.47 34.74 -2.60
C MET A 617 -7.19 34.01 -3.02
N ARG A 618 -7.00 32.75 -2.58
CA ARG A 618 -5.89 31.89 -3.01
C ARG A 618 -5.86 31.77 -4.53
N ILE A 619 -6.99 31.43 -5.15
CA ILE A 619 -7.09 31.28 -6.62
C ILE A 619 -6.78 32.61 -7.34
N LEU A 620 -7.23 33.75 -6.80
CA LEU A 620 -6.85 35.06 -7.34
C LEU A 620 -5.34 35.31 -7.23
N SER A 621 -4.69 34.87 -6.15
CA SER A 621 -3.22 34.93 -5.99
C SER A 621 -2.51 34.10 -7.06
N GLU A 622 -2.96 32.86 -7.30
CA GLU A 622 -2.43 31.98 -8.37
C GLU A 622 -2.57 32.62 -9.75
N MET A 623 -3.70 33.28 -10.03
CA MET A 623 -3.93 34.02 -11.27
C MET A 623 -2.98 35.23 -11.41
N ILE A 624 -2.69 35.94 -10.32
CA ILE A 624 -1.73 37.05 -10.30
C ILE A 624 -0.32 36.52 -10.56
N GLU A 625 0.11 35.45 -9.88
CA GLU A 625 1.43 34.86 -10.08
C GLU A 625 1.60 34.35 -11.52
N THR A 626 0.56 33.71 -12.06
CA THR A 626 0.51 33.28 -13.46
C THR A 626 0.66 34.47 -14.42
N LEU A 627 0.00 35.59 -14.14
CA LEU A 627 0.13 36.82 -14.94
C LEU A 627 1.53 37.43 -14.84
N GLU A 628 2.17 37.41 -13.66
CA GLU A 628 3.56 37.83 -13.48
C GLU A 628 4.54 36.97 -14.30
N LYS A 629 4.22 35.68 -14.51
CA LYS A 629 4.99 34.74 -15.36
C LYS A 629 4.55 34.71 -16.83
N LYS A 630 3.73 35.65 -17.30
CA LYS A 630 3.17 35.61 -18.67
C LYS A 630 4.19 35.45 -19.79
N ASN A 631 5.39 36.03 -19.66
CA ASN A 631 6.43 35.92 -20.69
C ASN A 631 7.00 34.49 -20.78
N ASP A 632 7.18 33.81 -19.63
CA ASP A 632 7.64 32.42 -19.54
C ASP A 632 6.58 31.46 -20.10
N ILE A 633 5.30 31.72 -19.79
CA ILE A 633 4.14 31.01 -20.35
C ILE A 633 4.08 31.17 -21.88
N LEU A 634 4.17 32.40 -22.40
CA LEU A 634 4.18 32.64 -23.84
C LEU A 634 5.37 31.99 -24.55
N LYS A 635 6.55 31.98 -23.90
CA LYS A 635 7.75 31.28 -24.40
C LYS A 635 7.49 29.78 -24.58
N SER A 636 6.62 29.18 -23.75
CA SER A 636 6.26 27.76 -23.87
C SER A 636 5.45 27.37 -25.09
N ALA A 637 4.77 28.33 -25.73
CA ALA A 637 4.08 28.07 -27.00
C ALA A 637 5.04 27.70 -28.14
N ASN A 638 6.34 27.96 -28.00
CA ASN A 638 7.34 27.75 -29.04
C ASN A 638 8.67 27.19 -28.52
N TYR A 639 8.66 25.98 -27.94
CA TYR A 639 9.88 25.25 -27.53
C TYR A 639 10.67 24.61 -28.68
N GLY A 640 10.15 24.67 -29.91
CA GLY A 640 10.81 24.12 -31.09
C GLY A 640 10.55 22.62 -31.31
N GLN A 641 10.65 22.19 -32.57
CA GLN A 641 10.17 20.89 -33.04
C GLN A 641 10.85 19.68 -32.35
N LYS A 642 12.13 19.81 -31.98
CA LYS A 642 12.87 18.75 -31.28
C LYS A 642 12.29 18.47 -29.90
N VAL A 643 12.03 19.53 -29.13
CA VAL A 643 11.49 19.42 -27.77
C VAL A 643 10.02 19.02 -27.80
N ASP A 644 9.25 19.57 -28.74
CA ASP A 644 7.86 19.17 -28.97
C ASP A 644 7.75 17.66 -29.26
N ASN A 645 8.63 17.10 -30.08
CA ASN A 645 8.66 15.66 -30.36
C ASN A 645 8.95 14.79 -29.13
N ILE A 646 9.72 15.30 -28.15
CA ILE A 646 10.03 14.58 -26.91
C ILE A 646 8.81 14.59 -26.00
N ILE A 647 8.22 15.76 -25.77
CA ILE A 647 7.03 15.93 -24.91
C ILE A 647 5.83 15.16 -25.49
N SER A 648 5.68 15.14 -26.82
CA SER A 648 4.62 14.42 -27.53
C SER A 648 4.66 12.91 -27.37
N LYS A 649 5.80 12.36 -26.92
CA LYS A 649 6.00 10.95 -26.58
C LYS A 649 5.84 10.67 -25.08
N SER A 650 5.34 11.64 -24.31
CA SER A 650 5.08 11.47 -22.88
C SER A 650 4.24 10.21 -22.62
N PRO A 651 4.59 9.40 -21.60
CA PRO A 651 3.76 8.29 -21.15
C PRO A 651 2.47 8.76 -20.47
N ILE A 652 2.35 10.06 -20.19
CA ILE A 652 1.23 10.68 -19.48
C ILE A 652 0.21 11.21 -20.49
N GLN A 653 -1.00 10.67 -20.43
CA GLN A 653 -2.00 10.85 -21.48
C GLN A 653 -2.50 12.29 -21.60
N HIS A 654 -2.73 13.02 -20.50
CA HIS A 654 -3.22 14.40 -20.58
C HIS A 654 -2.15 15.35 -21.13
N VAL A 655 -0.90 15.19 -20.70
CA VAL A 655 0.27 15.90 -21.27
C VAL A 655 0.36 15.65 -22.76
N LYS A 656 0.30 14.38 -23.19
CA LYS A 656 0.31 14.01 -24.61
C LYS A 656 -0.87 14.63 -25.37
N SER A 657 -2.08 14.60 -24.80
CA SER A 657 -3.29 15.10 -25.47
C SER A 657 -3.28 16.62 -25.65
N PHE A 658 -2.82 17.36 -24.64
CA PHE A 658 -2.73 18.82 -24.69
C PHE A 658 -1.58 19.26 -25.61
N TRP A 659 -0.41 18.64 -25.47
CA TRP A 659 0.79 19.06 -26.19
C TRP A 659 0.72 18.78 -27.70
N ASN A 660 0.00 17.73 -28.11
CA ASN A 660 -0.26 17.39 -29.52
C ASN A 660 -1.48 18.12 -30.12
N SER A 661 -2.19 18.95 -29.35
CA SER A 661 -3.38 19.61 -29.89
C SER A 661 -3.03 20.73 -30.86
N ASP A 662 -3.71 20.76 -32.01
CA ASP A 662 -3.54 21.81 -33.03
C ASP A 662 -3.82 23.23 -32.50
N ASN A 663 -4.54 23.34 -31.36
CA ASN A 663 -4.88 24.59 -30.72
C ASN A 663 -4.08 24.88 -29.44
N ARG A 664 -3.03 24.10 -29.10
CA ARG A 664 -2.17 24.34 -27.92
C ARG A 664 -1.72 25.79 -27.80
N ASN A 665 -1.10 26.32 -28.86
CA ASN A 665 -0.56 27.68 -28.86
C ASN A 665 -1.67 28.73 -28.72
N ALA A 666 -2.84 28.47 -29.32
CA ALA A 666 -4.00 29.34 -29.18
C ALA A 666 -4.52 29.34 -27.73
N LYS A 667 -4.55 28.18 -27.06
CA LYS A 667 -4.94 28.07 -25.64
C LYS A 667 -3.95 28.76 -24.70
N ILE A 668 -2.64 28.57 -24.90
CA ILE A 668 -1.60 29.25 -24.12
C ILE A 668 -1.72 30.77 -24.25
N LYS A 669 -1.92 31.26 -25.48
CA LYS A 669 -2.13 32.69 -25.74
C LYS A 669 -3.42 33.21 -25.12
N LYS A 670 -4.51 32.43 -25.25
CA LYS A 670 -5.82 32.77 -24.67
C LYS A 670 -5.75 32.92 -23.16
N LEU A 671 -5.05 32.04 -22.43
CA LEU A 671 -4.86 32.17 -20.98
C LEU A 671 -4.28 33.54 -20.61
N VAL A 672 -3.22 33.98 -21.29
CA VAL A 672 -2.60 35.27 -21.03
C VAL A 672 -3.55 36.42 -21.39
N GLU A 673 -4.28 36.33 -22.50
CA GLU A 673 -5.29 37.32 -22.90
C GLU A 673 -6.44 37.43 -21.87
N ASP A 674 -6.92 36.31 -21.35
CA ASP A 674 -7.98 36.25 -20.33
C ASP A 674 -7.50 36.88 -19.01
N LEU A 675 -6.27 36.59 -18.58
CA LEU A 675 -5.66 37.19 -17.39
C LEU A 675 -5.38 38.69 -17.56
N GLU A 676 -4.95 39.15 -18.74
CA GLU A 676 -4.81 40.58 -19.03
C GLU A 676 -6.17 41.29 -19.06
N SER A 677 -7.24 40.62 -19.50
CA SER A 677 -8.61 41.14 -19.40
C SER A 677 -9.07 41.25 -17.94
N LEU A 678 -8.68 40.31 -17.08
CA LEU A 678 -8.97 40.37 -15.64
C LEU A 678 -8.27 41.56 -14.99
N GLU A 679 -6.97 41.75 -15.30
CA GLU A 679 -6.17 42.91 -14.86
C GLU A 679 -6.78 44.25 -15.29
N SER A 680 -7.22 44.35 -16.55
CA SER A 680 -7.90 45.56 -17.05
C SER A 680 -9.21 45.83 -16.31
N SER A 681 -9.98 44.79 -15.95
CA SER A 681 -11.25 44.94 -15.24
C SER A 681 -11.05 45.37 -13.78
N ALA A 682 -9.97 44.89 -13.14
CA ALA A 682 -9.60 45.31 -11.79
C ALA A 682 -9.39 46.83 -11.67
N SER A 683 -8.81 47.47 -12.70
CA SER A 683 -8.63 48.93 -12.75
C SER A 683 -9.93 49.72 -12.63
N GLU A 684 -11.03 49.19 -13.18
CA GLU A 684 -12.37 49.79 -13.09
C GLU A 684 -12.99 49.51 -11.73
N TYR A 685 -12.99 48.24 -11.30
CA TYR A 685 -13.70 47.81 -10.10
C TYR A 685 -13.11 48.39 -8.81
N ARG A 686 -11.80 48.63 -8.76
CA ARG A 686 -11.11 49.17 -7.58
C ARG A 686 -11.65 50.54 -7.14
N LYS A 687 -12.17 51.35 -8.07
CA LYS A 687 -12.67 52.70 -7.77
C LYS A 687 -14.06 52.70 -7.10
N GLY A 688 -14.73 51.55 -7.05
CA GLY A 688 -16.08 51.41 -6.53
C GLY A 688 -16.16 51.15 -5.03
N ASP A 689 -17.33 50.70 -4.59
CA ASP A 689 -17.58 50.15 -3.26
C ASP A 689 -17.28 48.64 -3.21
N LEU A 690 -17.36 48.02 -2.02
CA LEU A 690 -17.06 46.60 -1.84
C LEU A 690 -17.88 45.69 -2.79
N MET A 691 -19.14 46.04 -3.09
CA MET A 691 -19.99 45.29 -4.01
C MET A 691 -19.55 45.41 -5.47
N THR A 692 -18.90 46.51 -5.82
CA THR A 692 -18.24 46.69 -7.11
C THR A 692 -16.95 45.89 -7.16
N THR A 693 -16.10 45.94 -6.12
CA THR A 693 -14.85 45.18 -6.03
C THR A 693 -15.09 43.68 -6.10
N ARG A 694 -16.16 43.17 -5.47
CA ARG A 694 -16.61 41.77 -5.50
C ARG A 694 -16.71 41.17 -6.91
N LYS A 695 -17.08 41.98 -7.92
CA LYS A 695 -17.20 41.54 -9.32
C LYS A 695 -15.91 41.00 -9.91
N ILE A 696 -14.76 41.26 -9.26
CA ILE A 696 -13.48 40.67 -9.69
C ILE A 696 -13.52 39.13 -9.67
N PHE A 697 -14.23 38.54 -8.71
CA PHE A 697 -14.41 37.08 -8.66
C PHE A 697 -15.29 36.58 -9.80
N ASP A 698 -16.38 37.29 -10.10
CA ASP A 698 -17.26 36.96 -11.22
C ASP A 698 -16.50 37.03 -12.55
N LYS A 699 -15.58 38.00 -12.68
CA LYS A 699 -14.69 38.13 -13.85
C LYS A 699 -13.62 37.05 -13.90
N ALA A 700 -13.06 36.65 -12.76
CA ALA A 700 -12.07 35.58 -12.68
C ALA A 700 -12.63 34.21 -13.11
N VAL A 701 -13.93 33.95 -12.91
CA VAL A 701 -14.62 32.72 -13.38
C VAL A 701 -14.55 32.55 -14.91
N GLU A 702 -14.34 33.63 -15.66
CA GLU A 702 -14.23 33.60 -17.12
C GLU A 702 -12.88 33.06 -17.61
N VAL A 703 -11.87 32.92 -16.74
CA VAL A 703 -10.54 32.41 -17.08
C VAL A 703 -10.55 30.87 -17.07
N ASP A 704 -10.31 30.24 -18.23
CA ASP A 704 -10.38 28.77 -18.37
C ASP A 704 -9.09 28.05 -17.92
N GLY A 705 -7.91 28.66 -18.02
CA GLY A 705 -6.66 27.99 -17.65
C GLY A 705 -6.09 27.03 -18.71
N LEU A 706 -5.12 26.21 -18.28
CA LEU A 706 -4.46 25.13 -19.01
C LEU A 706 -4.37 23.88 -18.12
N PRO A 707 -4.43 22.66 -18.69
CA PRO A 707 -4.18 21.45 -17.90
C PRO A 707 -2.75 21.43 -17.37
N ASP A 708 -2.56 20.82 -16.19
CA ASP A 708 -1.26 20.77 -15.54
C ASP A 708 -0.27 19.84 -16.27
N VAL A 709 0.66 20.45 -17.02
CA VAL A 709 1.59 19.74 -17.91
C VAL A 709 3.06 20.06 -17.65
N TYR A 710 3.38 21.19 -17.03
CA TYR A 710 4.76 21.66 -16.88
C TYR A 710 5.61 20.84 -15.88
N PRO A 711 5.09 20.32 -14.75
CA PRO A 711 5.84 19.43 -13.87
C PRO A 711 6.31 18.17 -14.60
N TYR A 712 5.41 17.58 -15.39
CA TYR A 712 5.72 16.40 -16.17
C TYR A 712 6.70 16.67 -17.32
N ILE A 713 6.62 17.85 -17.92
CA ILE A 713 7.58 18.28 -18.94
C ILE A 713 8.98 18.43 -18.33
N TYR A 714 9.07 19.05 -17.15
CA TYR A 714 10.33 19.17 -16.41
C TYR A 714 10.95 17.79 -16.16
N ASP A 715 10.17 16.83 -15.64
CA ASP A 715 10.63 15.45 -15.37
C ASP A 715 11.09 14.71 -16.63
N ILE A 716 10.37 14.86 -17.74
CA ILE A 716 10.72 14.25 -19.03
C ILE A 716 12.07 14.78 -19.53
N LEU A 717 12.30 16.09 -19.41
CA LEU A 717 13.52 16.74 -19.88
C LEU A 717 14.71 16.44 -18.95
N LEU A 718 14.50 16.41 -17.63
CA LEU A 718 15.53 16.10 -16.64
C LEU A 718 16.16 14.71 -16.87
N LYS A 719 15.33 13.72 -17.25
CA LYS A 719 15.78 12.34 -17.52
C LYS A 719 16.65 12.18 -18.78
N LYS A 720 16.73 13.19 -19.65
CA LYS A 720 17.46 13.09 -20.93
C LYS A 720 18.93 13.53 -20.88
N LYS A 721 19.42 14.04 -19.73
CA LYS A 721 20.84 14.42 -19.48
C LYS A 721 21.56 15.04 -20.70
N ASN A 722 21.00 16.10 -21.29
CA ASN A 722 21.57 16.78 -22.46
C ASN A 722 21.46 18.31 -22.31
N THR A 723 22.56 19.03 -22.54
CA THR A 723 22.65 20.50 -22.45
C THR A 723 21.86 21.23 -23.55
N GLU A 724 21.42 20.51 -24.61
CA GLU A 724 20.62 21.09 -25.71
C GLU A 724 19.23 21.58 -25.25
N TYR A 725 18.76 21.19 -24.06
CA TYR A 725 17.41 21.51 -23.56
C TYR A 725 17.39 22.41 -22.32
N ASP A 726 18.54 22.95 -21.90
CA ASP A 726 18.68 23.69 -20.65
C ASP A 726 17.73 24.90 -20.57
N ASP A 727 17.56 25.66 -21.66
CA ASP A 727 16.63 26.81 -21.71
C ASP A 727 15.16 26.42 -21.50
N VAL A 728 14.76 25.23 -21.97
CA VAL A 728 13.39 24.72 -21.82
C VAL A 728 13.20 24.03 -20.48
N LEU A 729 14.24 23.34 -20.00
CA LEU A 729 14.28 22.79 -18.65
C LEU A 729 14.17 23.91 -17.61
N GLU A 730 14.87 25.03 -17.80
CA GLU A 730 14.77 26.20 -16.92
C GLU A 730 13.39 26.86 -17.01
N ASN A 731 12.81 26.96 -18.21
CA ASN A 731 11.46 27.53 -18.36
C ASN A 731 10.40 26.63 -17.72
N SER A 732 10.40 25.33 -18.00
CA SER A 732 9.49 24.36 -17.35
C SER A 732 9.70 24.32 -15.84
N LYS A 733 10.94 24.52 -15.36
CA LYS A 733 11.22 24.68 -13.93
C LYS A 733 10.51 25.88 -13.30
N LYS A 734 10.45 27.02 -14.01
CA LYS A 734 9.75 28.23 -13.54
C LYS A 734 8.23 28.07 -13.55
N LEU A 735 7.70 27.17 -14.38
CA LEU A 735 6.26 26.97 -14.58
C LEU A 735 5.69 25.77 -13.84
N MET A 736 6.52 24.86 -13.31
CA MET A 736 6.02 23.64 -12.67
C MET A 736 5.24 23.91 -11.37
N ASP A 737 5.56 25.01 -10.68
CA ASP A 737 4.94 25.33 -9.40
C ASP A 737 3.62 26.12 -9.54
N LEU A 738 3.20 26.47 -10.77
CA LEU A 738 1.98 27.24 -11.01
C LEU A 738 0.75 26.34 -11.16
N ASP A 739 -0.35 26.71 -10.50
CA ASP A 739 -1.67 26.15 -10.82
C ASP A 739 -2.28 26.86 -12.03
N LEU A 740 -2.35 26.15 -13.16
CA LEU A 740 -2.88 26.71 -14.40
C LEU A 740 -4.32 26.25 -14.69
N ASP A 741 -4.89 25.26 -13.97
CA ASP A 741 -6.20 24.69 -14.30
C ASP A 741 -7.36 25.43 -13.62
N PHE A 742 -7.47 26.73 -13.93
CA PHE A 742 -8.50 27.60 -13.37
C PHE A 742 -9.95 27.15 -13.66
N SER A 743 -10.16 26.29 -14.66
CA SER A 743 -11.47 25.70 -14.93
C SER A 743 -12.01 24.86 -13.77
N ASN A 744 -11.14 24.22 -12.99
CA ASN A 744 -11.55 23.44 -11.82
C ASN A 744 -11.93 24.32 -10.63
N HIS A 745 -11.60 25.62 -10.67
CA HIS A 745 -11.74 26.55 -9.54
C HIS A 745 -12.91 27.54 -9.67
N LYS A 746 -13.74 27.39 -10.71
CA LYS A 746 -14.89 28.29 -10.97
C LYS A 746 -15.92 28.27 -9.83
N GLY A 747 -16.05 27.13 -9.15
CA GLY A 747 -16.96 26.96 -8.01
C GLY A 747 -16.54 27.79 -6.80
N GLU A 748 -15.27 27.73 -6.42
CA GLU A 748 -14.71 28.49 -5.29
C GLU A 748 -14.77 29.99 -5.54
N LEU A 749 -14.42 30.46 -6.74
CA LEU A 749 -14.52 31.88 -7.11
C LEU A 749 -15.96 32.40 -7.00
N SER A 750 -16.95 31.61 -7.47
CA SER A 750 -18.36 31.95 -7.35
C SER A 750 -18.82 31.99 -5.89
N ALA A 751 -18.34 31.04 -5.07
CA ALA A 751 -18.65 30.97 -3.65
C ALA A 751 -18.05 32.14 -2.85
N ALA A 752 -16.83 32.57 -3.19
CA ALA A 752 -16.18 33.75 -2.62
C ALA A 752 -16.97 35.02 -2.90
N SER A 753 -17.39 35.19 -4.17
CA SER A 753 -18.23 36.29 -4.63
C SER A 753 -19.53 36.40 -3.82
N LEU A 754 -20.24 35.28 -3.60
CA LEU A 754 -21.48 35.26 -2.80
C LEU A 754 -21.23 35.49 -1.30
N SER A 755 -20.10 35.03 -0.78
CA SER A 755 -19.80 35.14 0.65
C SER A 755 -19.53 36.59 1.07
N LEU A 756 -18.97 37.41 0.18
CA LEU A 756 -18.76 38.85 0.43
C LEU A 756 -20.06 39.61 0.74
N GLU A 757 -21.21 39.21 0.18
CA GLU A 757 -22.50 39.83 0.50
C GLU A 757 -22.87 39.62 1.96
N LYS A 758 -22.75 38.39 2.45
CA LYS A 758 -23.07 38.03 3.84
C LYS A 758 -22.09 38.62 4.84
N ILE A 759 -20.81 38.66 4.48
CA ILE A 759 -19.77 39.30 5.29
C ILE A 759 -20.05 40.81 5.40
N LYS A 760 -20.45 41.45 4.31
CA LYS A 760 -20.84 42.87 4.32
C LYS A 760 -22.05 43.12 5.21
N GLU A 761 -23.12 42.32 5.09
CA GLU A 761 -24.32 42.43 5.95
C GLU A 761 -23.96 42.37 7.44
N TYR A 762 -23.05 41.47 7.82
CA TYR A 762 -22.55 41.33 9.18
C TYR A 762 -21.80 42.58 9.67
N PHE A 763 -20.88 43.12 8.87
CA PHE A 763 -20.16 44.35 9.25
C PHE A 763 -21.09 45.57 9.28
N ASP A 764 -22.07 45.66 8.37
CA ASP A 764 -23.08 46.72 8.41
C ASP A 764 -23.92 46.67 9.71
N ASP A 765 -24.23 45.47 10.24
CA ASP A 765 -24.91 45.31 11.54
C ASP A 765 -24.02 45.74 12.71
N ILE A 766 -22.77 45.28 12.75
CA ILE A 766 -21.83 45.62 13.83
C ILE A 766 -21.53 47.11 13.90
N PHE A 767 -21.43 47.78 12.76
CA PHE A 767 -21.13 49.22 12.70
C PHE A 767 -22.38 50.11 12.60
N GLU A 768 -23.58 49.52 12.72
CA GLU A 768 -24.88 50.22 12.66
C GLU A 768 -25.03 51.08 11.39
N LEU A 769 -24.68 50.52 10.23
CA LEU A 769 -24.67 51.23 8.93
C LEU A 769 -25.98 51.07 8.13
N ASN A 770 -26.91 50.26 8.60
CA ASN A 770 -28.22 50.06 7.95
C ASN A 770 -29.21 51.19 8.27
N PRO A 771 -29.98 51.70 7.29
CA PRO A 771 -31.04 52.67 7.56
C PRO A 771 -32.15 52.02 8.40
N ILE A 772 -32.53 52.69 9.49
CA ILE A 772 -33.59 52.31 10.42
C ILE A 772 -34.84 51.94 9.62
N LYS A 773 -35.22 50.66 9.64
CA LYS A 773 -36.55 50.25 9.21
C LYS A 773 -37.54 50.70 10.29
N GLU A 774 -38.37 51.68 9.97
CA GLU A 774 -39.50 52.08 10.81
C GLU A 774 -40.41 50.88 11.08
N ASP A 775 -40.70 50.64 12.37
CA ASP A 775 -41.66 49.65 12.83
C ASP A 775 -43.05 49.90 12.23
N PRO A 776 -43.72 48.89 11.63
CA PRO A 776 -45.12 49.00 11.29
C PRO A 776 -45.97 48.94 12.56
N ALA A 777 -46.87 49.93 12.69
CA ALA A 777 -47.88 50.05 13.74
C ALA A 777 -48.72 48.77 13.96
N PRO A 778 -49.25 48.54 15.18
CA PRO A 778 -49.94 47.31 15.52
C PRO A 778 -51.33 47.26 14.85
N VAL A 779 -51.54 46.27 13.99
CA VAL A 779 -52.87 45.89 13.52
C VAL A 779 -53.47 44.91 14.51
N THR A 780 -54.52 45.36 15.19
CA THR A 780 -55.43 44.48 15.93
C THR A 780 -56.14 43.56 14.94
N GLN A 781 -55.89 42.25 15.01
CA GLN A 781 -56.81 41.27 14.46
C GLN A 781 -56.90 40.05 15.34
N GLU A 782 -58.14 39.55 15.38
CA GLU A 782 -58.73 38.70 16.37
C GLU A 782 -58.02 37.36 16.56
N SER A 783 -58.15 36.88 17.80
CA SER A 783 -57.69 35.58 18.28
C SER A 783 -58.09 34.43 17.36
N THR A 784 -57.17 34.03 16.49
CA THR A 784 -57.02 32.63 16.11
C THR A 784 -55.69 32.15 16.69
N SER A 785 -55.78 31.10 17.50
CA SER A 785 -54.72 30.60 18.36
C SER A 785 -53.40 30.44 17.60
N ILE A 786 -52.42 31.31 17.87
CA ILE A 786 -51.03 31.22 17.39
C ILE A 786 -50.43 29.84 17.69
N PHE A 787 -50.89 29.21 18.78
CA PHE A 787 -50.54 27.85 19.15
C PHE A 787 -50.98 26.82 18.08
N LEU A 788 -52.15 27.00 17.48
CA LEU A 788 -52.66 26.16 16.38
C LEU A 788 -51.84 26.34 15.10
N VAL A 789 -51.39 27.55 14.79
CA VAL A 789 -50.54 27.83 13.62
C VAL A 789 -49.13 27.25 13.83
N ILE A 790 -48.55 27.39 15.02
CA ILE A 790 -47.24 26.80 15.35
C ILE A 790 -47.32 25.27 15.30
N ILE A 791 -48.38 24.67 15.85
CA ILE A 791 -48.62 23.22 15.75
C ILE A 791 -48.81 22.81 14.29
N LEU A 792 -49.53 23.59 13.48
CA LEU A 792 -49.73 23.29 12.06
C LEU A 792 -48.42 23.40 11.27
N CYS A 793 -47.58 24.40 11.54
CA CYS A 793 -46.27 24.58 10.92
C CYS A 793 -45.30 23.46 11.33
N LEU A 794 -45.27 23.08 12.63
CA LEU A 794 -44.49 21.94 13.11
C LEU A 794 -45.00 20.63 12.50
N ALA A 795 -46.32 20.46 12.38
CA ALA A 795 -46.91 19.31 11.73
C ALA A 795 -46.56 19.26 10.25
N ILE A 796 -46.61 20.38 9.52
CA ILE A 796 -46.21 20.46 8.11
C ILE A 796 -44.71 20.19 7.95
N PHE A 797 -43.86 20.74 8.82
CA PHE A 797 -42.42 20.50 8.79
C PHE A 797 -42.09 19.03 9.09
N LEU A 798 -42.72 18.43 10.11
CA LEU A 798 -42.63 16.99 10.36
C LEU A 798 -43.16 16.17 9.18
N THR A 799 -44.24 16.61 8.55
CA THR A 799 -44.81 15.92 7.38
C THR A 799 -43.86 16.01 6.19
N LEU A 800 -43.18 17.14 5.97
CA LEU A 800 -42.17 17.32 4.94
C LEU A 800 -40.93 16.46 5.21
N ILE A 801 -40.47 16.39 6.47
CA ILE A 801 -39.39 15.48 6.87
C ILE A 801 -39.80 14.03 6.65
N ILE A 802 -41.00 13.64 7.08
CA ILE A 802 -41.53 12.29 6.88
C ILE A 802 -41.63 12.01 5.37
N CYS A 803 -42.10 12.95 4.57
CA CYS A 803 -42.16 12.81 3.11
C CYS A 803 -40.76 12.67 2.50
N ALA A 804 -39.77 13.44 2.97
CA ALA A 804 -38.38 13.35 2.49
C ALA A 804 -37.72 12.03 2.90
N VAL A 805 -37.96 11.55 4.13
CA VAL A 805 -37.53 10.24 4.63
C VAL A 805 -38.19 9.12 3.81
N VAL A 806 -39.50 9.18 3.61
CA VAL A 806 -40.24 8.22 2.79
C VAL A 806 -39.76 8.24 1.34
N ALA A 807 -39.56 9.42 0.74
CA ALA A 807 -39.01 9.59 -0.61
C ALA A 807 -37.59 9.03 -0.73
N TYR A 808 -36.73 9.29 0.25
CA TYR A 808 -35.39 8.70 0.34
C TYR A 808 -35.47 7.18 0.42
N GLY A 809 -36.40 6.64 1.21
CA GLY A 809 -36.68 5.20 1.30
C GLY A 809 -37.14 4.55 -0.01
N PHE A 810 -37.61 5.31 -1.00
CA PHE A 810 -37.91 4.79 -2.34
C PHE A 810 -36.66 4.68 -3.24
N THR A 811 -35.59 5.41 -2.93
CA THR A 811 -34.32 5.33 -3.67
C THR A 811 -33.55 4.03 -3.36
N PRO A 812 -32.70 3.51 -4.28
CA PRO A 812 -31.87 2.33 -4.02
C PRO A 812 -30.94 2.49 -2.81
N SER A 813 -30.32 3.67 -2.67
CA SER A 813 -29.44 3.99 -1.54
C SER A 813 -30.22 4.06 -0.22
N GLY A 814 -31.38 4.71 -0.20
CA GLY A 814 -32.20 4.78 1.01
C GLY A 814 -32.77 3.43 1.44
N LYS A 815 -33.18 2.56 0.51
CA LYS A 815 -33.55 1.16 0.83
C LYS A 815 -32.41 0.39 1.49
N ARG A 816 -31.18 0.53 0.98
CA ARG A 816 -29.99 -0.10 1.59
C ARG A 816 -29.72 0.45 3.00
N THR A 817 -29.78 1.76 3.17
CA THR A 817 -29.59 2.43 4.47
C THR A 817 -30.66 2.00 5.48
N TYR A 818 -31.94 1.97 5.09
CA TYR A 818 -33.04 1.55 5.96
C TYR A 818 -32.95 0.07 6.33
N LYS A 819 -32.51 -0.79 5.40
CA LYS A 819 -32.25 -2.20 5.69
C LYS A 819 -31.08 -2.37 6.67
N LYS A 820 -29.97 -1.63 6.51
CA LYS A 820 -28.85 -1.62 7.49
C LYS A 820 -29.33 -1.14 8.87
N LEU A 821 -30.12 -0.07 8.91
CA LEU A 821 -30.68 0.50 10.15
C LEU A 821 -31.63 -0.48 10.84
N TYR A 822 -32.55 -1.09 10.07
CA TYR A 822 -33.45 -2.13 10.56
C TYR A 822 -32.67 -3.31 11.15
N LEU A 823 -31.65 -3.82 10.45
CA LEU A 823 -30.83 -4.92 10.94
C LEU A 823 -30.06 -4.56 12.21
N TYR A 824 -29.61 -3.32 12.36
CA TYR A 824 -28.88 -2.89 13.56
C TYR A 824 -29.78 -2.77 14.81
N TYR A 825 -30.98 -2.19 14.66
CA TYR A 825 -31.90 -1.97 15.78
C TYR A 825 -32.87 -3.13 16.04
N PHE A 826 -33.37 -3.78 14.98
CA PHE A 826 -34.47 -4.74 15.02
C PHE A 826 -34.15 -6.11 14.37
N GLY A 827 -32.94 -6.30 13.84
CA GLY A 827 -32.54 -7.54 13.20
C GLY A 827 -32.69 -8.75 14.11
N LYS A 828 -33.32 -9.82 13.61
CA LYS A 828 -33.42 -11.10 14.33
C LYS A 828 -32.18 -11.96 14.04
N PRO A 829 -31.85 -12.96 14.89
CA PRO A 829 -30.74 -13.88 14.65
C PRO A 829 -30.70 -14.43 13.22
N VAL A 830 -31.85 -14.86 12.69
CA VAL A 830 -32.00 -15.36 11.32
C VAL A 830 -31.58 -14.34 10.26
N ASP A 831 -31.79 -13.05 10.49
CA ASP A 831 -31.39 -12.01 9.54
C ASP A 831 -29.87 -11.82 9.49
N TYR A 832 -29.17 -12.07 10.60
CA TYR A 832 -27.70 -12.03 10.65
C TYR A 832 -27.09 -13.28 10.01
N GLU A 833 -27.67 -14.47 10.22
CA GLU A 833 -27.26 -15.71 9.55
C GLU A 833 -27.31 -15.57 8.03
N LYS A 834 -28.34 -14.89 7.51
CA LYS A 834 -28.46 -14.58 6.07
C LYS A 834 -27.29 -13.76 5.53
N ARG A 835 -26.63 -12.94 6.37
CA ARG A 835 -25.49 -12.11 5.97
C ARG A 835 -24.17 -12.87 6.13
N TRP A 836 -23.96 -13.54 7.26
CA TRP A 836 -22.71 -14.24 7.55
C TRP A 836 -22.48 -15.52 6.74
N ARG A 837 -23.50 -16.09 6.07
CA ARG A 837 -23.29 -17.22 5.15
C ARG A 837 -22.21 -16.96 4.09
N TYR A 838 -21.99 -15.68 3.74
CA TYR A 838 -21.03 -15.27 2.73
C TYR A 838 -19.64 -14.96 3.30
N SER A 839 -19.46 -14.99 4.63
CA SER A 839 -18.17 -14.70 5.28
C SER A 839 -17.06 -15.64 4.84
N LEU A 840 -17.38 -16.88 4.45
CA LEU A 840 -16.40 -17.81 3.87
C LEU A 840 -15.65 -17.21 2.68
N PHE A 841 -16.38 -16.44 1.86
CA PHE A 841 -15.89 -15.87 0.60
C PHE A 841 -15.46 -14.40 0.73
N LEU A 842 -16.03 -13.67 1.69
CA LEU A 842 -15.75 -12.24 1.91
C LEU A 842 -14.57 -11.99 2.84
N ASP A 843 -14.42 -12.81 3.88
CA ASP A 843 -13.49 -12.55 4.98
C ASP A 843 -12.18 -13.32 4.81
N ARG A 844 -11.93 -13.90 3.62
CA ARG A 844 -10.74 -14.70 3.31
C ARG A 844 -9.96 -14.20 2.10
N THR A 845 -8.64 -14.28 2.19
CA THR A 845 -7.68 -14.04 1.11
C THR A 845 -6.66 -15.18 1.12
N ASP A 846 -6.44 -15.84 -0.02
CA ASP A 846 -5.56 -17.01 -0.15
C ASP A 846 -5.84 -18.13 0.87
N GLY A 847 -7.12 -18.36 1.17
CA GLY A 847 -7.58 -19.38 2.12
C GLY A 847 -7.45 -19.01 3.60
N LYS A 848 -6.81 -17.88 3.94
CA LYS A 848 -6.65 -17.39 5.32
C LYS A 848 -7.68 -16.32 5.66
N ASN A 849 -8.05 -16.22 6.93
CA ASN A 849 -9.04 -15.24 7.38
C ASN A 849 -8.38 -13.89 7.71
N VAL A 850 -8.85 -12.83 7.06
CA VAL A 850 -8.29 -11.47 7.12
C VAL A 850 -8.30 -10.90 8.54
N LEU A 851 -9.30 -11.25 9.36
CA LEU A 851 -9.42 -10.78 10.74
C LEU A 851 -8.37 -11.40 11.67
N ILE A 852 -8.04 -12.67 11.47
CA ILE A 852 -7.04 -13.38 12.29
C ILE A 852 -5.64 -12.95 11.85
N ASP A 853 -5.40 -12.84 10.55
CA ASP A 853 -4.09 -12.43 10.03
C ASP A 853 -3.75 -10.99 10.42
N ALA A 854 -4.71 -10.06 10.37
CA ALA A 854 -4.49 -8.70 10.87
C ALA A 854 -4.02 -8.65 12.34
N VAL A 855 -4.54 -9.55 13.20
CA VAL A 855 -4.09 -9.65 14.60
C VAL A 855 -2.71 -10.30 14.71
N ARG A 856 -2.39 -11.29 13.87
CA ARG A 856 -1.08 -11.93 13.86
C ARG A 856 0.02 -10.98 13.41
N GLU A 857 -0.30 -10.09 12.48
CA GLU A 857 0.60 -9.07 11.92
C GLU A 857 0.64 -7.78 12.73
N ILE A 858 -0.14 -7.68 13.82
CA ILE A 858 -0.26 -6.48 14.66
C ILE A 858 -0.75 -5.25 13.86
N ASN A 859 -1.58 -5.49 12.85
CA ASN A 859 -2.05 -4.46 11.94
C ASN A 859 -3.43 -3.94 12.36
N SER A 860 -3.45 -2.87 13.18
CA SER A 860 -4.68 -2.24 13.68
C SER A 860 -5.53 -1.63 12.55
N ILE A 861 -4.91 -1.19 11.45
CA ILE A 861 -5.59 -0.62 10.28
C ILE A 861 -6.39 -1.71 9.56
N ASN A 862 -5.73 -2.82 9.21
CA ASN A 862 -6.37 -3.97 8.55
C ASN A 862 -7.46 -4.57 9.45
N LEU A 863 -7.21 -4.67 10.76
CA LEU A 863 -8.21 -5.10 11.72
C LEU A 863 -9.44 -4.17 11.70
N ASN A 864 -9.23 -2.86 11.79
CA ASN A 864 -10.32 -1.88 11.74
C ASN A 864 -11.07 -1.94 10.41
N ASN A 865 -10.39 -2.14 9.29
CA ASN A 865 -11.00 -2.27 7.97
C ASN A 865 -11.87 -3.52 7.87
N ALA A 866 -11.37 -4.68 8.30
CA ALA A 866 -12.14 -5.94 8.31
C ALA A 866 -13.38 -5.81 9.21
N VAL A 867 -13.21 -5.25 10.40
CA VAL A 867 -14.32 -5.01 11.33
C VAL A 867 -15.33 -4.00 10.78
N LYS A 868 -14.88 -2.92 10.12
CA LYS A 868 -15.77 -1.93 9.47
C LYS A 868 -16.61 -2.55 8.35
N LYS A 869 -16.04 -3.49 7.57
CA LYS A 869 -16.75 -4.27 6.54
C LYS A 869 -17.72 -5.32 7.12
N GLY A 870 -17.67 -5.54 8.44
CA GLY A 870 -18.57 -6.44 9.15
C GLY A 870 -18.16 -7.90 9.08
N ALA A 871 -16.85 -8.17 8.97
CA ALA A 871 -16.29 -9.52 9.08
C ALA A 871 -16.77 -10.22 10.36
N TYR A 872 -16.92 -11.55 10.31
CA TYR A 872 -17.38 -12.32 11.47
C TYR A 872 -16.35 -12.30 12.61
N ILE A 873 -16.67 -11.58 13.70
CA ILE A 873 -15.71 -11.21 14.76
C ILE A 873 -15.18 -12.40 15.58
N ASN A 874 -15.95 -13.49 15.65
CA ASN A 874 -15.63 -14.67 16.45
C ASN A 874 -15.10 -15.83 15.61
N VAL A 875 -14.61 -15.56 14.40
CA VAL A 875 -13.91 -16.56 13.59
C VAL A 875 -12.71 -17.09 14.37
N CYS A 876 -12.49 -18.41 14.30
CA CYS A 876 -11.38 -19.05 14.99
C CYS A 876 -10.46 -19.78 14.01
N ASN A 877 -9.19 -19.92 14.41
CA ASN A 877 -8.22 -20.71 13.66
C ASN A 877 -8.40 -22.20 13.94
N LYS A 878 -7.55 -23.04 13.32
CA LYS A 878 -7.58 -24.51 13.49
C LYS A 878 -7.53 -24.98 14.96
N PHE A 879 -6.98 -24.19 15.88
CA PHE A 879 -6.89 -24.50 17.31
C PHE A 879 -8.08 -23.98 18.14
N GLY A 880 -9.12 -23.45 17.48
CA GLY A 880 -10.24 -22.80 18.15
C GLY A 880 -9.94 -21.43 18.75
N ASN A 881 -8.76 -20.86 18.49
CA ASN A 881 -8.42 -19.52 18.97
C ASN A 881 -9.06 -18.47 18.06
N THR A 882 -9.95 -17.66 18.62
CA THR A 882 -10.48 -16.45 17.95
C THR A 882 -9.42 -15.36 17.86
N SER A 883 -9.66 -14.33 17.04
CA SER A 883 -8.82 -13.13 17.01
C SER A 883 -8.60 -12.53 18.41
N LEU A 884 -9.59 -12.60 19.30
CA LEU A 884 -9.48 -12.11 20.68
C LEU A 884 -8.57 -12.99 21.56
N HIS A 885 -8.60 -14.32 21.39
CA HIS A 885 -7.64 -15.22 22.03
C HIS A 885 -6.21 -14.89 21.59
N VAL A 886 -5.99 -14.73 20.29
CA VAL A 886 -4.65 -14.47 19.72
C VAL A 886 -4.12 -13.12 20.20
N ALA A 887 -4.93 -12.06 20.16
CA ALA A 887 -4.55 -10.74 20.63
C ALA A 887 -4.23 -10.74 22.13
N THR A 888 -5.01 -11.48 22.93
CA THR A 888 -4.79 -11.58 24.38
C THR A 888 -3.51 -12.35 24.69
N ARG A 889 -3.33 -13.55 24.11
CA ARG A 889 -2.13 -14.37 24.29
C ARG A 889 -0.84 -13.65 23.90
N ARG A 890 -0.89 -12.77 22.90
CA ARG A 890 0.28 -12.04 22.41
C ARG A 890 0.54 -10.71 23.13
N GLY A 891 -0.35 -10.29 24.03
CA GLY A 891 -0.18 -9.05 24.78
C GLY A 891 -0.45 -7.79 23.96
N TYR A 892 -1.49 -7.77 23.11
CA TYR A 892 -1.85 -6.60 22.27
C TYR A 892 -3.11 -5.86 22.80
N PRO A 893 -2.97 -4.94 23.78
CA PRO A 893 -4.11 -4.29 24.43
C PRO A 893 -5.00 -3.50 23.47
N GLU A 894 -4.43 -2.79 22.49
CA GLU A 894 -5.20 -2.00 21.53
C GLU A 894 -6.14 -2.88 20.70
N LEU A 895 -5.60 -3.98 20.14
CA LEU A 895 -6.38 -4.92 19.33
C LEU A 895 -7.44 -5.63 20.18
N VAL A 896 -7.13 -5.98 21.42
CA VAL A 896 -8.11 -6.52 22.39
C VAL A 896 -9.26 -5.54 22.60
N GLU A 897 -8.97 -4.25 22.80
CA GLU A 897 -10.02 -3.25 23.00
C GLU A 897 -10.87 -3.05 21.73
N ILE A 898 -10.24 -3.00 20.55
CA ILE A 898 -10.95 -2.91 19.26
C ILE A 898 -11.92 -4.10 19.10
N LEU A 899 -11.44 -5.33 19.29
CA LEU A 899 -12.25 -6.54 19.13
C LEU A 899 -13.43 -6.57 20.12
N ILE A 900 -13.20 -6.26 21.39
CA ILE A 900 -14.26 -6.23 22.41
C ILE A 900 -15.32 -5.16 22.07
N LYS A 901 -14.90 -3.94 21.71
CA LYS A 901 -15.84 -2.85 21.33
C LYS A 901 -16.70 -3.20 20.11
N ASN A 902 -16.24 -4.14 19.28
CA ASN A 902 -16.96 -4.59 18.09
C ASN A 902 -17.70 -5.93 18.27
N GLY A 903 -17.90 -6.37 19.52
CA GLY A 903 -18.78 -7.50 19.84
C GLY A 903 -18.11 -8.86 19.84
N ALA A 904 -16.77 -8.92 19.94
CA ALA A 904 -16.07 -10.19 20.17
C ALA A 904 -16.58 -10.86 21.47
N ASP A 905 -16.84 -12.16 21.39
CA ASP A 905 -17.32 -12.93 22.52
C ASP A 905 -16.15 -13.30 23.44
N ARG A 906 -16.26 -12.86 24.69
CA ARG A 906 -15.25 -13.06 25.73
C ARG A 906 -15.44 -14.36 26.50
N ALA A 907 -16.58 -15.02 26.32
CA ALA A 907 -16.87 -16.33 26.88
C ALA A 907 -16.60 -17.48 25.88
N PHE A 908 -16.13 -17.16 24.67
CA PHE A 908 -15.85 -18.16 23.64
C PHE A 908 -14.73 -19.08 24.11
N LEU A 909 -14.92 -20.40 24.01
CA LEU A 909 -13.90 -21.38 24.42
C LEU A 909 -13.11 -21.87 23.21
N ASN A 910 -11.79 -21.89 23.32
CA ASN A 910 -10.93 -22.56 22.34
C ASN A 910 -10.86 -24.08 22.59
N ALA A 911 -10.08 -24.80 21.77
CA ALA A 911 -9.97 -26.26 21.89
C ALA A 911 -9.31 -26.73 23.21
N GLN A 912 -8.66 -25.83 23.96
CA GLN A 912 -8.14 -26.09 25.31
C GLN A 912 -9.13 -25.72 26.41
N ASN A 913 -10.40 -25.43 26.07
CA ASN A 913 -11.43 -24.94 26.99
C ASN A 913 -11.05 -23.67 27.76
N LYS A 914 -10.22 -22.82 27.15
CA LYS A 914 -9.86 -21.51 27.70
C LYS A 914 -10.67 -20.42 27.01
N THR A 915 -11.11 -19.45 27.81
CA THR A 915 -11.62 -18.16 27.32
C THR A 915 -10.47 -17.28 26.84
N PRO A 916 -10.74 -16.22 26.05
CA PRO A 916 -9.70 -15.27 25.65
C PRO A 916 -8.97 -14.64 26.84
N GLU A 917 -9.69 -14.31 27.91
CA GLU A 917 -9.12 -13.72 29.14
C GLU A 917 -8.15 -14.69 29.83
N GLN A 918 -8.45 -15.99 29.84
CA GLN A 918 -7.57 -17.04 30.39
C GLN A 918 -6.34 -17.34 29.54
N MET A 919 -6.18 -16.65 28.40
CA MET A 919 -4.95 -16.72 27.60
C MET A 919 -3.83 -15.81 28.13
N ILE A 920 -4.11 -14.99 29.15
CA ILE A 920 -3.10 -14.24 29.88
C ILE A 920 -2.23 -15.25 30.68
N PRO A 921 -0.90 -15.27 30.49
CA PRO A 921 -0.03 -16.24 31.16
C PRO A 921 -0.08 -16.11 32.69
N GLU A 922 -0.10 -17.22 33.41
CA GLU A 922 0.03 -17.18 34.87
C GLU A 922 1.43 -16.68 35.27
N ASN A 923 1.52 -15.80 36.28
CA ASN A 923 2.78 -15.19 36.73
C ASN A 923 3.58 -14.47 35.63
N TYR A 924 2.89 -13.85 34.66
CA TYR A 924 3.54 -13.12 33.56
C TYR A 924 4.56 -12.06 34.02
N SER A 925 4.42 -11.52 35.24
CA SER A 925 5.38 -10.59 35.84
C SER A 925 6.77 -11.17 36.09
N LYS A 926 6.91 -12.50 36.12
CA LYS A 926 8.19 -13.22 36.27
C LYS A 926 8.60 -13.97 35.00
N THR A 927 7.63 -14.46 34.23
CA THR A 927 7.88 -15.29 33.04
C THR A 927 7.99 -14.47 31.75
N GLU A 928 7.41 -13.26 31.72
CA GLU A 928 7.27 -12.41 30.55
C GLU A 928 7.50 -10.93 30.94
N GLU A 929 8.64 -10.64 31.58
CA GLU A 929 8.94 -9.34 32.20
C GLU A 929 8.69 -8.15 31.24
N GLU A 930 9.13 -8.28 29.99
CA GLU A 930 8.95 -7.27 28.92
C GLU A 930 7.49 -6.98 28.53
N LYS A 931 6.56 -7.92 28.77
CA LYS A 931 5.14 -7.79 28.41
C LYS A 931 4.23 -7.51 29.60
N THR A 932 4.79 -7.39 30.80
CA THR A 932 4.05 -7.19 32.06
C THR A 932 3.05 -6.04 31.97
N GLU A 933 3.51 -4.86 31.52
CA GLU A 933 2.63 -3.68 31.39
C GLU A 933 1.49 -3.92 30.38
N ARG A 934 1.76 -4.66 29.31
CA ARG A 934 0.76 -4.96 28.26
C ARG A 934 -0.32 -5.90 28.79
N TYR A 935 0.05 -6.94 29.52
CA TYR A 935 -0.92 -7.84 30.15
C TYR A 935 -1.74 -7.14 31.23
N MET A 936 -1.12 -6.28 32.05
CA MET A 936 -1.87 -5.45 33.01
C MET A 936 -2.91 -4.55 32.32
N LYS A 937 -2.56 -3.93 31.19
CA LYS A 937 -3.53 -3.14 30.39
C LYS A 937 -4.67 -4.01 29.86
N ILE A 938 -4.37 -5.23 29.43
CA ILE A 938 -5.39 -6.17 28.95
C ILE A 938 -6.35 -6.57 30.06
N GLU A 939 -5.86 -6.90 31.25
CA GLU A 939 -6.71 -7.19 32.42
C GLU A 939 -7.65 -6.03 32.73
N LEU A 940 -7.12 -4.79 32.75
CA LEU A 940 -7.93 -3.59 32.94
C LEU A 940 -9.01 -3.41 31.85
N ILE A 941 -8.71 -3.76 30.60
CA ILE A 941 -9.69 -3.73 29.50
C ILE A 941 -10.80 -4.75 29.75
N TYR A 942 -10.46 -5.99 30.11
CA TYR A 942 -11.45 -7.03 30.43
C TYR A 942 -12.35 -6.59 31.60
N GLU A 943 -11.78 -6.04 32.67
CA GLU A 943 -12.52 -5.50 33.81
C GLU A 943 -13.44 -4.34 33.42
N LYS A 944 -12.90 -3.35 32.70
CA LYS A 944 -13.65 -2.17 32.21
C LYS A 944 -14.90 -2.56 31.44
N TYR A 945 -14.83 -3.63 30.64
CA TYR A 945 -15.94 -4.08 29.82
C TYR A 945 -16.70 -5.27 30.40
N ARG A 946 -16.33 -5.85 31.55
CA ARG A 946 -16.87 -7.12 32.09
C ARG A 946 -18.39 -7.20 32.07
N LYS A 947 -19.07 -6.10 32.43
CA LYS A 947 -20.55 -6.00 32.44
C LYS A 947 -21.18 -5.35 31.20
N ARG A 948 -20.38 -4.87 30.23
CA ARG A 948 -20.87 -4.24 28.99
C ARG A 948 -20.94 -5.28 27.86
N LYS A 949 -22.06 -5.34 27.14
CA LYS A 949 -22.19 -6.14 25.93
C LYS A 949 -22.17 -5.23 24.71
N PHE A 950 -21.37 -5.58 23.72
CA PHE A 950 -21.31 -4.88 22.43
C PHE A 950 -22.04 -5.70 21.38
N LYS A 951 -22.83 -5.04 20.54
CA LYS A 951 -23.46 -5.70 19.39
C LYS A 951 -22.40 -5.96 18.32
N GLN A 952 -22.46 -7.13 17.70
CA GLN A 952 -21.64 -7.44 16.54
C GLN A 952 -22.06 -6.55 15.36
N ARG A 953 -21.08 -6.14 14.53
CA ARG A 953 -21.37 -5.38 13.32
C ARG A 953 -22.08 -6.23 12.29
N VAL A 954 -22.91 -5.58 11.49
CA VAL A 954 -23.65 -6.22 10.40
C VAL A 954 -22.76 -6.28 9.16
N PRO A 955 -22.59 -7.46 8.52
CA PRO A 955 -21.84 -7.57 7.27
C PRO A 955 -22.47 -6.74 6.15
N GLU A 956 -21.62 -6.31 5.22
CA GLU A 956 -22.09 -5.75 3.96
C GLU A 956 -22.93 -6.77 3.16
N GLN A 957 -23.76 -6.27 2.24
CA GLN A 957 -24.50 -7.16 1.35
C GLN A 957 -23.54 -7.77 0.34
N PHE A 958 -23.46 -9.10 0.27
CA PHE A 958 -22.70 -9.78 -0.78
C PHE A 958 -23.31 -9.44 -2.15
N PRO A 959 -22.53 -8.81 -3.05
CA PRO A 959 -23.05 -8.38 -4.34
C PRO A 959 -23.26 -9.58 -5.26
N VAL A 960 -24.36 -9.61 -6.00
CA VAL A 960 -24.68 -10.69 -6.95
C VAL A 960 -23.59 -10.85 -8.00
N SER A 961 -22.93 -9.76 -8.40
CA SER A 961 -21.81 -9.79 -9.34
C SER A 961 -20.59 -10.58 -8.86
N SER A 962 -20.51 -10.88 -7.56
CA SER A 962 -19.45 -11.71 -6.99
C SER A 962 -19.86 -13.18 -6.83
N PHE A 963 -21.07 -13.54 -7.27
CA PHE A 963 -21.49 -14.93 -7.29
C PHE A 963 -20.68 -15.67 -8.34
N HIS A 964 -20.20 -16.85 -7.97
CA HIS A 964 -19.70 -17.88 -8.87
C HIS A 964 -20.59 -19.09 -8.67
N ILE A 965 -21.47 -19.35 -9.65
CA ILE A 965 -22.52 -20.36 -9.60
C ILE A 965 -22.13 -21.51 -10.50
N TYR A 966 -21.87 -22.66 -9.90
CA TYR A 966 -21.71 -23.92 -10.61
C TYR A 966 -23.06 -24.66 -10.68
N ILE A 967 -23.33 -25.35 -11.79
CA ILE A 967 -24.58 -26.06 -12.03
C ILE A 967 -24.28 -27.54 -12.24
N GLU A 968 -24.93 -28.39 -11.45
CA GLU A 968 -24.75 -29.84 -11.49
C GLU A 968 -25.28 -30.44 -12.82
N GLU A 969 -24.57 -31.43 -13.35
CA GLU A 969 -24.89 -32.12 -14.62
C GLU A 969 -26.27 -32.82 -14.64
N ARG A 970 -26.85 -33.18 -13.48
CA ARG A 970 -28.17 -33.83 -13.41
C ARG A 970 -29.34 -32.86 -13.60
N THR A 971 -29.07 -31.57 -13.74
CA THR A 971 -30.10 -30.56 -14.03
C THR A 971 -30.57 -30.64 -15.49
N ASP A 972 -31.66 -29.96 -15.84
CA ASP A 972 -32.18 -29.98 -17.21
C ASP A 972 -31.28 -29.14 -18.12
N ASP A 973 -30.64 -29.76 -19.11
CA ASP A 973 -29.70 -29.11 -20.04
C ASP A 973 -30.30 -27.87 -20.74
N THR A 974 -31.59 -27.89 -21.06
CA THR A 974 -32.24 -26.77 -21.74
C THR A 974 -32.35 -25.57 -20.79
N ILE A 975 -32.85 -25.82 -19.58
CA ILE A 975 -32.97 -24.79 -18.53
C ILE A 975 -31.58 -24.27 -18.14
N THR A 976 -30.60 -25.16 -18.00
CA THR A 976 -29.23 -24.82 -17.64
C THR A 976 -28.58 -23.94 -18.69
N ASN A 977 -28.67 -24.30 -19.98
CA ASN A 977 -28.14 -23.49 -21.06
C ASN A 977 -28.80 -22.11 -21.14
N GLU A 978 -30.12 -22.03 -20.96
CA GLU A 978 -30.84 -20.76 -20.90
C GLU A 978 -30.41 -19.90 -19.70
N PHE A 979 -30.24 -20.51 -18.53
CA PHE A 979 -29.85 -19.83 -17.30
C PHE A 979 -28.41 -19.31 -17.39
N THR A 980 -27.46 -20.15 -17.80
CA THR A 980 -26.05 -19.79 -18.03
C THR A 980 -25.92 -18.70 -19.07
N THR A 981 -26.68 -18.76 -20.18
CA THR A 981 -26.69 -17.67 -21.17
C THR A 981 -27.19 -16.35 -20.58
N LYS A 982 -28.22 -16.41 -19.72
CA LYS A 982 -28.85 -15.22 -19.13
C LYS A 982 -28.03 -14.60 -17.99
N PHE A 983 -27.21 -15.39 -17.31
CA PHE A 983 -26.41 -15.00 -16.15
C PHE A 983 -24.91 -15.30 -16.31
N GLN A 984 -24.41 -15.27 -17.55
CA GLN A 984 -23.07 -15.71 -17.93
C GLN A 984 -21.93 -15.10 -17.09
N ALA A 985 -22.09 -13.86 -16.62
CA ALA A 985 -21.08 -13.17 -15.81
C ALA A 985 -20.84 -13.77 -14.41
N ILE A 986 -21.76 -14.63 -13.93
CA ILE A 986 -21.73 -15.18 -12.57
C ILE A 986 -21.88 -16.72 -12.54
N THR A 987 -21.95 -17.36 -13.71
CA THR A 987 -22.11 -18.82 -13.86
C THR A 987 -20.86 -19.42 -14.47
N SER A 988 -20.49 -20.63 -14.03
CA SER A 988 -19.36 -21.40 -14.54
C SER A 988 -19.79 -22.83 -14.84
N ASP A 989 -19.29 -23.38 -15.93
CA ASP A 989 -19.40 -24.80 -16.29
C ASP A 989 -18.35 -25.66 -15.57
N GLU A 990 -17.27 -25.05 -15.08
CA GLU A 990 -16.24 -25.70 -14.28
C GLU A 990 -16.31 -25.31 -12.81
N VAL A 991 -15.94 -26.24 -11.92
CA VAL A 991 -15.80 -26.00 -10.49
C VAL A 991 -14.51 -25.24 -10.22
N MET A 992 -14.61 -24.08 -9.58
CA MET A 992 -13.45 -23.24 -9.23
C MET A 992 -13.30 -23.10 -7.71
N PRO A 993 -12.09 -22.79 -7.18
CA PRO A 993 -11.91 -22.46 -5.76
C PRO A 993 -12.75 -21.28 -5.27
N THR A 994 -13.18 -20.39 -6.18
CA THR A 994 -14.03 -19.24 -5.90
C THR A 994 -15.53 -19.56 -5.96
N THR A 995 -15.92 -20.81 -6.23
CA THR A 995 -17.32 -21.24 -6.33
C THR A 995 -18.06 -20.89 -5.05
N THR A 996 -19.13 -20.11 -5.18
CA THR A 996 -19.95 -19.66 -4.05
C THR A 996 -21.20 -20.52 -3.88
N HIS A 997 -21.83 -20.88 -5.01
CA HIS A 997 -23.09 -21.59 -5.05
C HIS A 997 -22.98 -22.81 -5.96
N CYS A 998 -23.66 -23.88 -5.58
CA CYS A 998 -23.86 -25.05 -6.43
C CYS A 998 -25.36 -25.30 -6.57
N ILE A 999 -25.85 -25.28 -7.81
CA ILE A 999 -27.23 -25.61 -8.14
C ILE A 999 -27.32 -27.12 -8.35
N VAL A 1000 -28.19 -27.77 -7.57
CA VAL A 1000 -28.36 -29.22 -7.59
C VAL A 1000 -29.78 -29.64 -7.96
N LYS A 1001 -29.90 -30.81 -8.59
CA LYS A 1001 -31.21 -31.39 -8.90
C LYS A 1001 -31.89 -31.88 -7.63
N THR A 1002 -33.11 -31.41 -7.38
CA THR A 1002 -33.92 -31.85 -6.22
C THR A 1002 -35.13 -32.68 -6.62
N SER A 1003 -35.56 -33.56 -5.71
CA SER A 1003 -36.79 -34.36 -5.83
C SER A 1003 -38.05 -33.49 -5.70
N THR A 1004 -39.23 -34.06 -5.98
CA THR A 1004 -40.52 -33.38 -5.76
C THR A 1004 -40.77 -33.00 -4.30
N SER A 1005 -40.04 -33.62 -3.36
CA SER A 1005 -40.03 -33.27 -1.93
C SER A 1005 -38.99 -32.21 -1.56
N GLU A 1006 -38.33 -31.58 -2.54
CA GLU A 1006 -37.26 -30.58 -2.36
C GLU A 1006 -36.02 -31.09 -1.60
N ILE A 1007 -35.83 -32.41 -1.58
CA ILE A 1007 -34.67 -33.08 -0.97
C ILE A 1007 -33.64 -33.37 -2.07
N LEU A 1008 -32.37 -33.09 -1.81
CA LEU A 1008 -31.26 -33.53 -2.66
C LEU A 1008 -31.04 -35.03 -2.48
N GLU A 1009 -31.20 -35.81 -3.53
CA GLU A 1009 -30.93 -37.26 -3.51
C GLU A 1009 -29.62 -37.53 -4.23
N THR A 1010 -28.59 -37.94 -3.50
CA THR A 1010 -27.28 -38.23 -4.09
C THR A 1010 -26.44 -39.15 -3.21
N ASP A 1011 -25.70 -40.05 -3.85
CA ASP A 1011 -24.63 -40.84 -3.26
C ASP A 1011 -23.24 -40.39 -3.79
N ASP A 1012 -23.20 -39.30 -4.56
CA ASP A 1012 -21.97 -38.78 -5.17
C ASP A 1012 -21.10 -38.08 -4.12
N ILE A 1013 -19.91 -38.65 -3.92
CA ILE A 1013 -18.90 -38.15 -2.99
C ILE A 1013 -18.44 -36.71 -3.32
N ASN A 1014 -18.51 -36.28 -4.59
CA ASN A 1014 -18.16 -34.91 -4.98
C ASN A 1014 -19.15 -33.90 -4.41
N ILE A 1015 -20.44 -34.19 -4.47
CA ILE A 1015 -21.49 -33.31 -3.93
C ILE A 1015 -21.42 -33.29 -2.41
N LEU A 1016 -21.17 -34.44 -1.78
CA LEU A 1016 -20.92 -34.52 -0.34
C LEU A 1016 -19.72 -33.66 0.07
N SER A 1017 -18.64 -33.69 -0.73
CA SER A 1017 -17.46 -32.83 -0.53
C SER A 1017 -17.85 -31.35 -0.50
N TRP A 1018 -18.68 -30.89 -1.44
CA TRP A 1018 -19.09 -29.48 -1.52
C TRP A 1018 -19.95 -29.07 -0.32
N ILE A 1019 -20.83 -29.96 0.14
CA ILE A 1019 -21.61 -29.73 1.36
C ILE A 1019 -20.67 -29.53 2.55
N PHE A 1020 -19.72 -30.45 2.76
CA PHE A 1020 -18.81 -30.38 3.90
C PHE A 1020 -17.86 -29.17 3.83
N ASN A 1021 -17.46 -28.75 2.63
CA ASN A 1021 -16.64 -27.54 2.44
C ASN A 1021 -17.44 -26.23 2.55
N GLY A 1022 -18.76 -26.30 2.75
CA GLY A 1022 -19.61 -25.15 3.03
C GLY A 1022 -20.01 -24.31 1.82
N ILE A 1023 -19.97 -24.90 0.62
CA ILE A 1023 -20.54 -24.29 -0.58
C ILE A 1023 -22.06 -24.12 -0.38
N ILE A 1024 -22.62 -23.02 -0.88
CA ILE A 1024 -24.05 -22.74 -0.74
C ILE A 1024 -24.82 -23.61 -1.74
N ILE A 1025 -25.47 -24.65 -1.24
CA ILE A 1025 -26.24 -25.59 -2.06
C ILE A 1025 -27.68 -25.07 -2.24
N VAL A 1026 -28.10 -24.92 -3.50
CA VAL A 1026 -29.42 -24.37 -3.88
C VAL A 1026 -30.15 -25.28 -4.86
N LYS A 1027 -31.48 -25.22 -4.82
CA LYS A 1027 -32.40 -26.04 -5.64
C LYS A 1027 -32.38 -25.61 -7.11
N ASP A 1028 -32.54 -26.56 -8.02
CA ASP A 1028 -32.71 -26.32 -9.46
C ASP A 1028 -33.94 -25.47 -9.82
N THR A 1029 -34.97 -25.48 -8.97
CA THR A 1029 -36.12 -24.57 -9.10
C THR A 1029 -35.74 -23.09 -9.07
N TRP A 1030 -34.61 -22.74 -8.44
CA TRP A 1030 -34.08 -21.38 -8.44
C TRP A 1030 -33.76 -20.89 -9.85
N MET A 1031 -33.17 -21.74 -10.70
CA MET A 1031 -32.88 -21.39 -12.10
C MET A 1031 -34.16 -21.06 -12.85
N THR A 1032 -35.15 -21.93 -12.74
CA THR A 1032 -36.44 -21.79 -13.42
C THR A 1032 -37.15 -20.49 -13.02
N GLU A 1033 -37.15 -20.16 -11.72
CA GLU A 1033 -37.77 -18.92 -11.23
C GLU A 1033 -36.96 -17.66 -11.61
N CYS A 1034 -35.62 -17.74 -11.64
CA CYS A 1034 -34.78 -16.65 -12.14
C CYS A 1034 -34.94 -16.41 -13.64
N LEU A 1035 -35.19 -17.46 -14.42
CA LEU A 1035 -35.54 -17.36 -15.83
C LEU A 1035 -36.88 -16.62 -16.01
N LYS A 1036 -37.87 -16.84 -15.13
CA LYS A 1036 -39.13 -16.07 -15.14
C LYS A 1036 -38.94 -14.63 -14.67
N ASN A 1037 -38.14 -14.41 -13.62
CA ASN A 1037 -37.89 -13.10 -13.04
C ASN A 1037 -36.43 -12.94 -12.60
N LYS A 1038 -35.66 -12.14 -13.35
CA LYS A 1038 -34.23 -11.90 -13.07
C LYS A 1038 -33.94 -11.40 -11.65
N LYS A 1039 -34.88 -10.72 -10.99
CA LYS A 1039 -34.68 -10.18 -9.63
C LYS A 1039 -34.59 -11.27 -8.54
N LEU A 1040 -35.02 -12.50 -8.85
CA LEU A 1040 -34.97 -13.62 -7.90
C LEU A 1040 -33.55 -14.20 -7.71
N ILE A 1041 -32.58 -13.79 -8.51
CA ILE A 1041 -31.17 -14.12 -8.30
C ILE A 1041 -30.65 -13.57 -6.95
N GLU A 1042 -31.24 -12.47 -6.44
CA GLU A 1042 -30.91 -11.90 -5.12
C GLU A 1042 -31.58 -12.66 -3.94
N LYS A 1043 -32.37 -13.70 -4.22
CA LYS A 1043 -33.16 -14.45 -3.24
C LYS A 1043 -32.74 -15.92 -3.13
N ASP A 1044 -31.45 -16.20 -3.27
CA ASP A 1044 -30.84 -17.51 -3.05
C ASP A 1044 -31.33 -18.18 -1.75
N CYS A 1045 -31.53 -17.39 -0.69
CA CYS A 1045 -31.95 -17.90 0.61
C CYS A 1045 -33.27 -18.67 0.62
N ASP A 1046 -34.16 -18.39 -0.33
CA ASP A 1046 -35.47 -19.02 -0.42
C ASP A 1046 -35.38 -20.40 -1.13
N TYR A 1047 -34.22 -20.73 -1.71
CA TYR A 1047 -33.98 -21.94 -2.50
C TYR A 1047 -32.85 -22.80 -1.93
N LEU A 1048 -32.45 -22.60 -0.67
CA LEU A 1048 -31.42 -23.43 -0.04
C LEU A 1048 -31.89 -24.88 0.08
N VAL A 1049 -30.96 -25.81 -0.16
CA VAL A 1049 -31.17 -27.22 0.15
C VAL A 1049 -30.91 -27.43 1.64
N GLU A 1050 -31.95 -27.81 2.37
CA GLU A 1050 -31.84 -28.07 3.81
C GLU A 1050 -31.53 -29.53 4.13
N LYS A 1051 -31.98 -30.44 3.26
CA LYS A 1051 -31.97 -31.89 3.49
C LYS A 1051 -31.36 -32.64 2.32
N ILE A 1052 -30.63 -33.71 2.66
CA ILE A 1052 -30.02 -34.65 1.73
C ILE A 1052 -30.46 -36.07 2.05
N ARG A 1053 -30.79 -36.86 1.02
CA ARG A 1053 -31.00 -38.31 1.10
C ARG A 1053 -29.75 -39.01 0.58
N TYR A 1054 -29.11 -39.79 1.45
CA TYR A 1054 -27.95 -40.62 1.14
C TYR A 1054 -28.26 -42.07 1.55
N LYS A 1055 -28.15 -43.02 0.62
CA LYS A 1055 -28.47 -44.45 0.87
C LYS A 1055 -29.80 -44.66 1.63
N GLU A 1056 -30.87 -44.04 1.11
CA GLU A 1056 -32.25 -44.07 1.64
C GLU A 1056 -32.52 -43.26 2.93
N VAL A 1057 -31.49 -42.85 3.66
CA VAL A 1057 -31.62 -42.07 4.91
C VAL A 1057 -31.56 -40.56 4.63
N VAL A 1058 -32.41 -39.79 5.30
CA VAL A 1058 -32.47 -38.32 5.15
C VAL A 1058 -31.76 -37.63 6.31
N TYR A 1059 -30.89 -36.67 6.00
CA TYR A 1059 -30.13 -35.84 6.94
C TYR A 1059 -30.46 -34.36 6.73
N ASP A 1060 -30.59 -33.59 7.81
CA ASP A 1060 -30.96 -32.15 7.83
C ASP A 1060 -29.79 -31.26 8.25
N THR A 1061 -28.59 -31.57 7.75
CA THR A 1061 -27.32 -30.98 8.17
C THR A 1061 -26.65 -30.10 7.12
N VAL A 1062 -27.20 -29.99 5.90
CA VAL A 1062 -26.59 -29.26 4.78
C VAL A 1062 -26.29 -27.81 5.15
N ILE A 1063 -27.27 -27.10 5.73
CA ILE A 1063 -27.11 -25.71 6.18
C ILE A 1063 -26.16 -25.60 7.39
N GLN A 1064 -26.09 -26.64 8.22
CA GLN A 1064 -25.20 -26.62 9.40
C GLN A 1064 -23.73 -26.57 8.95
N TRP A 1065 -23.39 -27.29 7.88
CA TRP A 1065 -22.06 -27.26 7.28
C TRP A 1065 -21.71 -25.89 6.69
N SER A 1066 -22.58 -25.31 5.85
CA SER A 1066 -22.33 -23.97 5.27
C SER A 1066 -22.14 -22.90 6.36
N ASN A 1067 -22.96 -22.94 7.41
CA ASN A 1067 -22.87 -21.97 8.51
C ASN A 1067 -21.58 -22.13 9.33
N ALA A 1068 -21.16 -23.37 9.60
CA ALA A 1068 -19.93 -23.65 10.34
C ALA A 1068 -18.70 -23.14 9.58
N MET A 1069 -18.64 -23.42 8.28
CA MET A 1069 -17.54 -22.99 7.42
C MET A 1069 -17.49 -21.46 7.26
N ALA A 1070 -18.65 -20.82 7.06
CA ALA A 1070 -18.74 -19.38 6.92
C ALA A 1070 -18.33 -18.61 8.17
N LYS A 1071 -18.65 -19.15 9.37
CA LYS A 1071 -18.21 -18.59 10.64
C LYS A 1071 -16.78 -18.99 11.04
N GLY A 1072 -16.17 -19.92 10.30
CA GLY A 1072 -14.88 -20.52 10.63
C GLY A 1072 -14.85 -21.05 12.06
N THR A 1073 -15.77 -21.96 12.38
CA THR A 1073 -15.78 -22.68 13.67
C THR A 1073 -14.62 -23.67 13.74
N ILE A 1074 -14.40 -24.28 14.91
CA ILE A 1074 -13.42 -25.37 15.07
C ILE A 1074 -13.73 -26.45 14.01
N PRO A 1075 -12.74 -26.87 13.20
CA PRO A 1075 -12.96 -27.90 12.18
C PRO A 1075 -13.51 -29.19 12.78
N TYR A 1076 -14.43 -29.84 12.07
CA TYR A 1076 -15.21 -30.94 12.63
C TYR A 1076 -14.33 -32.11 13.11
N LEU A 1077 -13.24 -32.40 12.39
CA LEU A 1077 -12.31 -33.50 12.67
C LEU A 1077 -11.05 -33.03 13.42
N TYR A 1078 -11.10 -31.90 14.12
CA TYR A 1078 -9.95 -31.41 14.88
C TYR A 1078 -9.46 -32.42 15.94
N GLY A 1079 -8.20 -32.84 15.81
CA GLY A 1079 -7.57 -33.84 16.68
C GLY A 1079 -7.80 -35.29 16.25
N VAL A 1080 -8.46 -35.52 15.11
CA VAL A 1080 -8.65 -36.85 14.52
C VAL A 1080 -7.47 -37.18 13.61
N HIS A 1081 -6.89 -38.37 13.78
CA HIS A 1081 -5.84 -38.91 12.92
C HIS A 1081 -6.39 -40.11 12.15
N VAL A 1082 -6.30 -40.08 10.83
CA VAL A 1082 -6.94 -41.07 9.96
C VAL A 1082 -5.90 -41.93 9.26
N VAL A 1083 -6.09 -43.25 9.31
CA VAL A 1083 -5.32 -44.24 8.54
C VAL A 1083 -6.23 -44.97 7.57
N PHE A 1084 -5.78 -45.11 6.32
CA PHE A 1084 -6.45 -45.92 5.31
C PHE A 1084 -5.91 -47.36 5.33
N VAL A 1085 -6.78 -48.31 5.68
CA VAL A 1085 -6.59 -49.77 5.50
C VAL A 1085 -7.48 -50.23 4.34
N MET A 1086 -7.46 -49.43 3.28
CA MET A 1086 -8.14 -49.61 2.01
C MET A 1086 -7.40 -48.78 0.98
N LYS A 1087 -7.78 -48.89 -0.30
CA LYS A 1087 -7.26 -47.96 -1.31
C LYS A 1087 -7.64 -46.53 -0.93
N GLU A 1088 -6.64 -45.68 -0.75
CA GLU A 1088 -6.84 -44.29 -0.42
C GLU A 1088 -7.66 -43.59 -1.53
N SER A 1089 -8.67 -42.83 -1.12
CA SER A 1089 -9.49 -42.00 -1.99
C SER A 1089 -9.03 -40.55 -1.86
N PRO A 1090 -8.46 -39.94 -2.91
CA PRO A 1090 -7.95 -38.57 -2.83
C PRO A 1090 -9.01 -37.54 -2.41
N ILE A 1091 -10.26 -37.74 -2.85
CA ILE A 1091 -11.39 -36.88 -2.49
C ILE A 1091 -11.68 -36.99 -0.99
N LEU A 1092 -11.67 -38.22 -0.46
CA LEU A 1092 -11.93 -38.47 0.96
C LEU A 1092 -10.80 -37.94 1.85
N ALA A 1093 -9.54 -38.14 1.44
CA ALA A 1093 -8.37 -37.57 2.11
C ALA A 1093 -8.45 -36.03 2.14
N ALA A 1094 -8.80 -35.40 1.02
CA ALA A 1094 -8.99 -33.95 0.95
C ALA A 1094 -10.11 -33.46 1.88
N MET A 1095 -11.24 -34.18 1.97
CA MET A 1095 -12.32 -33.84 2.92
C MET A 1095 -11.85 -33.89 4.37
N ILE A 1096 -11.09 -34.93 4.74
CA ILE A 1096 -10.56 -35.10 6.09
C ILE A 1096 -9.65 -33.93 6.45
N ILE A 1097 -8.71 -33.60 5.55
CA ILE A 1097 -7.75 -32.51 5.74
C ILE A 1097 -8.46 -31.16 5.85
N ASN A 1098 -9.41 -30.88 4.95
CA ASN A 1098 -10.18 -29.64 4.98
C ASN A 1098 -11.00 -29.48 6.27
N GLN A 1099 -11.41 -30.58 6.90
CA GLN A 1099 -12.10 -30.59 8.18
C GLN A 1099 -11.17 -30.73 9.38
N GLY A 1100 -9.86 -30.52 9.20
CA GLY A 1100 -8.87 -30.43 10.28
C GLY A 1100 -8.40 -31.76 10.85
N GLY A 1101 -8.69 -32.87 10.16
CA GLY A 1101 -8.10 -34.17 10.47
C GLY A 1101 -6.74 -34.35 9.79
N THR A 1102 -5.92 -35.24 10.35
CA THR A 1102 -4.59 -35.56 9.82
C THR A 1102 -4.65 -36.94 9.16
N VAL A 1103 -4.36 -37.03 7.86
CA VAL A 1103 -4.18 -38.33 7.19
C VAL A 1103 -2.75 -38.81 7.45
N LEU A 1104 -2.60 -40.06 7.88
CA LEU A 1104 -1.31 -40.67 8.20
C LEU A 1104 -0.87 -41.62 7.08
N ASP A 1105 0.39 -41.48 6.65
CA ASP A 1105 1.00 -42.34 5.61
C ASP A 1105 1.26 -43.77 6.11
N SER A 1106 1.33 -43.96 7.42
CA SER A 1106 1.56 -45.25 8.05
C SER A 1106 0.76 -45.39 9.34
N PHE A 1107 0.67 -46.62 9.85
CA PHE A 1107 -0.06 -46.89 11.08
C PHE A 1107 0.65 -46.24 12.27
N PRO A 1108 -0.03 -45.42 13.09
CA PRO A 1108 0.61 -44.69 14.17
C PRO A 1108 1.12 -45.60 15.27
N GLU A 1109 2.27 -45.26 15.85
CA GLU A 1109 2.72 -45.86 17.10
C GLU A 1109 1.83 -45.41 18.25
N LYS A 1110 1.39 -46.37 19.07
CA LYS A 1110 0.45 -46.11 20.17
C LYS A 1110 1.01 -45.13 21.20
N ASP A 1111 2.32 -45.15 21.38
CA ASP A 1111 3.02 -44.34 22.39
C ASP A 1111 3.13 -42.86 21.98
N SER A 1112 2.86 -42.52 20.71
CA SER A 1112 2.76 -41.12 20.26
C SER A 1112 1.47 -40.43 20.71
N PHE A 1113 0.51 -41.19 21.28
CA PHE A 1113 -0.80 -40.69 21.69
C PHE A 1113 -1.01 -40.81 23.19
N ASN A 1114 -1.58 -39.77 23.81
CA ASN A 1114 -1.90 -39.84 25.24
C ASN A 1114 -3.09 -40.77 25.48
N LYS A 1115 -2.94 -41.69 26.43
CA LYS A 1115 -4.02 -42.61 26.83
C LYS A 1115 -5.21 -41.85 27.40
N GLY A 1116 -6.41 -42.19 26.93
CA GLY A 1116 -7.66 -41.52 27.30
C GLY A 1116 -7.85 -40.13 26.69
N SER A 1117 -7.02 -39.74 25.71
CA SER A 1117 -7.26 -38.55 24.91
C SER A 1117 -8.40 -38.79 23.90
N HIS A 1118 -9.13 -37.72 23.59
CA HIS A 1118 -10.27 -37.75 22.67
C HIS A 1118 -10.27 -36.48 21.81
N PRO A 1119 -10.69 -36.54 20.53
CA PRO A 1119 -10.85 -35.36 19.69
C PRO A 1119 -11.86 -34.38 20.30
N TYR A 1120 -11.64 -33.08 20.11
CA TYR A 1120 -12.38 -32.04 20.84
C TYR A 1120 -13.90 -32.09 20.64
N LEU A 1121 -14.36 -32.35 19.39
CA LEU A 1121 -15.78 -32.42 19.04
C LEU A 1121 -16.34 -33.86 19.10
N HIS A 1122 -15.52 -34.84 19.49
CA HIS A 1122 -15.86 -36.26 19.50
C HIS A 1122 -15.36 -36.95 20.78
N ASN A 1123 -15.78 -36.43 21.94
CA ASN A 1123 -15.32 -36.92 23.24
C ASN A 1123 -15.64 -38.40 23.53
N HIS A 1124 -16.61 -38.99 22.82
CA HIS A 1124 -16.97 -40.41 22.90
C HIS A 1124 -16.15 -41.34 21.99
N LEU A 1125 -15.28 -40.80 21.12
CA LEU A 1125 -14.52 -41.57 20.13
C LEU A 1125 -13.02 -41.53 20.40
N GLY A 1126 -12.32 -42.60 20.03
CA GLY A 1126 -10.85 -42.64 20.06
C GLY A 1126 -10.25 -41.76 18.96
N PRO A 1127 -9.08 -41.14 19.16
CA PRO A 1127 -8.52 -40.15 18.24
C PRO A 1127 -7.99 -40.72 16.93
N ILE A 1128 -7.79 -42.03 16.84
CA ILE A 1128 -7.25 -42.69 15.63
C ILE A 1128 -8.41 -43.35 14.87
N PHE A 1129 -8.76 -42.79 13.72
CA PHE A 1129 -9.81 -43.31 12.86
C PHE A 1129 -9.20 -44.24 11.80
N ILE A 1130 -9.71 -45.48 11.72
CA ILE A 1130 -9.27 -46.47 10.73
C ILE A 1130 -10.38 -46.58 9.68
N LEU A 1131 -10.06 -46.17 8.45
CA LEU A 1131 -10.95 -46.34 7.30
C LEU A 1131 -10.62 -47.65 6.59
N HIS A 1132 -11.60 -48.53 6.44
CA HIS A 1132 -11.39 -49.88 5.90
C HIS A 1132 -12.45 -50.33 4.90
N ASP A 1133 -12.10 -51.30 4.06
CA ASP A 1133 -13.02 -51.88 3.05
C ASP A 1133 -13.95 -52.97 3.59
N GLY A 1134 -13.81 -53.32 4.87
CA GLY A 1134 -14.61 -54.35 5.56
C GLY A 1134 -14.14 -55.77 5.31
N LYS A 1135 -13.06 -55.97 4.54
CA LYS A 1135 -12.49 -57.29 4.24
C LYS A 1135 -11.31 -57.66 5.14
N THR A 1136 -10.63 -56.66 5.70
CA THR A 1136 -9.48 -56.84 6.59
C THR A 1136 -9.91 -57.13 8.03
N ASP A 1137 -9.32 -58.13 8.70
CA ASP A 1137 -9.58 -58.41 10.11
C ASP A 1137 -8.91 -57.35 11.01
N LEU A 1138 -9.76 -56.52 11.64
CA LEU A 1138 -9.35 -55.44 12.55
C LEU A 1138 -9.83 -55.70 13.99
N THR A 1139 -10.11 -56.96 14.34
CA THR A 1139 -10.53 -57.38 15.68
C THR A 1139 -9.60 -56.88 16.81
N PRO A 1140 -8.25 -56.88 16.66
CA PRO A 1140 -7.34 -56.36 17.68
C PRO A 1140 -7.61 -54.88 18.03
N PHE A 1141 -7.88 -54.04 17.03
CA PHE A 1141 -8.15 -52.62 17.22
C PHE A 1141 -9.53 -52.35 17.83
N ARG A 1142 -10.54 -53.15 17.48
CA ARG A 1142 -11.87 -53.07 18.10
C ARG A 1142 -11.87 -53.42 19.58
N LYS A 1143 -10.96 -54.30 20.00
CA LYS A 1143 -10.81 -54.76 21.39
C LYS A 1143 -9.70 -54.04 22.15
N ASP A 1144 -9.18 -52.93 21.59
CA ASP A 1144 -8.13 -52.15 22.23
C ASP A 1144 -8.57 -51.72 23.64
N PRO A 1145 -7.83 -52.10 24.70
CA PRO A 1145 -8.24 -51.81 26.08
C PRO A 1145 -8.25 -50.30 26.38
N ASP A 1146 -7.44 -49.53 25.65
CA ASP A 1146 -7.34 -48.07 25.81
C ASP A 1146 -8.38 -47.31 24.95
N ARG A 1147 -9.16 -48.02 24.13
CA ARG A 1147 -10.22 -47.48 23.24
C ARG A 1147 -9.76 -46.33 22.33
N MET A 1148 -8.53 -46.40 21.83
CA MET A 1148 -7.95 -45.29 21.05
C MET A 1148 -8.32 -45.32 19.57
N PHE A 1149 -8.83 -46.45 19.07
CA PHE A 1149 -9.20 -46.64 17.68
C PHE A 1149 -10.70 -46.57 17.46
N THR A 1150 -11.11 -45.81 16.44
CA THR A 1150 -12.48 -45.74 15.94
C THR A 1150 -12.47 -46.29 14.51
N LEU A 1151 -13.33 -47.26 14.20
CA LEU A 1151 -13.30 -47.93 12.90
C LEU A 1151 -14.52 -47.50 12.09
N PHE A 1152 -14.29 -47.16 10.81
CA PHE A 1152 -15.35 -46.86 9.86
C PHE A 1152 -15.07 -47.56 8.52
N THR A 1153 -16.11 -48.13 7.91
CA THR A 1153 -16.14 -48.25 6.45
C THR A 1153 -16.26 -46.86 5.81
N GLU A 1154 -15.91 -46.73 4.53
CA GLU A 1154 -16.10 -45.48 3.78
C GLU A 1154 -17.54 -44.94 3.92
N GLN A 1155 -18.53 -45.82 3.78
CA GLN A 1155 -19.95 -45.47 3.91
C GLN A 1155 -20.29 -45.02 5.34
N GLU A 1156 -19.83 -45.71 6.37
CA GLU A 1156 -20.09 -45.32 7.76
C GLU A 1156 -19.45 -43.98 8.10
N PHE A 1157 -18.27 -43.68 7.55
CA PHE A 1157 -17.62 -42.39 7.74
C PHE A 1157 -18.37 -41.24 7.05
N LEU A 1158 -18.85 -41.45 5.82
CA LEU A 1158 -19.69 -40.46 5.14
C LEU A 1158 -21.01 -40.22 5.88
N VAL A 1159 -21.62 -41.27 6.43
CA VAL A 1159 -22.79 -41.16 7.31
C VAL A 1159 -22.46 -40.38 8.59
N PHE A 1160 -21.30 -40.62 9.20
CA PHE A 1160 -20.83 -39.88 10.37
C PHE A 1160 -20.70 -38.37 10.07
N MET A 1161 -20.08 -38.02 8.94
CA MET A 1161 -19.98 -36.63 8.47
C MET A 1161 -21.37 -36.04 8.17
N LEU A 1162 -22.26 -36.78 7.51
CA LEU A 1162 -23.62 -36.33 7.22
C LEU A 1162 -24.46 -36.10 8.47
N LYS A 1163 -24.27 -36.90 9.52
CA LYS A 1163 -24.96 -36.69 10.81
C LYS A 1163 -24.47 -35.45 11.53
N ARG A 1164 -23.19 -35.11 11.39
CA ARG A 1164 -22.55 -33.95 12.03
C ARG A 1164 -22.83 -33.86 13.54
N GLU A 1165 -22.88 -35.01 14.21
CA GLU A 1165 -23.07 -35.11 15.66
C GLU A 1165 -21.85 -34.52 16.39
N ILE A 1166 -22.09 -33.66 17.38
CA ILE A 1166 -21.03 -32.98 18.14
C ILE A 1166 -21.15 -33.37 19.61
N ASP A 1167 -20.06 -33.87 20.16
CA ASP A 1167 -19.90 -34.21 21.58
C ASP A 1167 -18.62 -33.53 22.10
N ILE A 1168 -18.79 -32.30 22.60
CA ILE A 1168 -17.68 -31.43 23.01
C ILE A 1168 -17.05 -31.97 24.29
N ASN A 1169 -15.72 -32.08 24.29
CA ASN A 1169 -14.98 -32.36 25.51
C ASN A 1169 -15.12 -31.16 26.48
N THR A 1170 -15.89 -31.32 27.56
CA THR A 1170 -16.10 -30.27 28.58
C THR A 1170 -15.08 -30.33 29.72
N CYS A 1171 -14.03 -31.15 29.62
CA CYS A 1171 -13.00 -31.25 30.66
C CYS A 1171 -12.25 -29.91 30.77
N PRO A 1172 -12.11 -29.32 31.98
CA PRO A 1172 -11.38 -28.06 32.17
C PRO A 1172 -9.91 -28.09 31.71
N LYS A 1173 -9.31 -29.29 31.68
CA LYS A 1173 -7.96 -29.55 31.17
C LYS A 1173 -8.03 -30.78 30.26
N PRO A 1174 -8.41 -30.63 28.99
CA PRO A 1174 -8.50 -31.76 28.08
C PRO A 1174 -7.11 -32.37 27.88
N ILE A 1175 -7.02 -33.71 27.83
CA ILE A 1175 -5.78 -34.42 27.57
C ILE A 1175 -5.42 -34.19 26.08
N PRO A 1176 -4.26 -33.61 25.75
CA PRO A 1176 -3.83 -33.46 24.36
C PRO A 1176 -3.78 -34.81 23.64
N VAL A 1177 -4.09 -34.84 22.34
CA VAL A 1177 -4.10 -36.10 21.59
C VAL A 1177 -2.70 -36.69 21.46
N LEU A 1178 -1.71 -35.86 21.13
CA LEU A 1178 -0.30 -36.24 20.99
C LEU A 1178 0.49 -35.97 22.28
N VAL A 1179 1.55 -36.74 22.50
CA VAL A 1179 2.49 -36.52 23.62
C VAL A 1179 3.35 -35.27 23.33
N GLU A 1180 3.49 -34.35 24.29
CA GLU A 1180 4.23 -33.09 24.10
C GLU A 1180 5.71 -33.37 23.73
N GLY A 1181 6.09 -33.05 22.49
CA GLY A 1181 7.42 -33.31 21.92
C GLY A 1181 7.46 -33.30 20.38
N ASP A 1182 6.33 -33.54 19.71
CA ASP A 1182 6.21 -33.62 18.25
C ASP A 1182 5.13 -32.64 17.72
N ASP A 1183 5.36 -31.33 17.82
CA ASP A 1183 4.48 -30.28 17.27
C ASP A 1183 5.26 -29.26 16.41
#